data_AF-A0A2V7LCG6-F1
#
_entry.id   AF-A0A2V7LCG6-F1
#
_cell.length_a   1.000
_cell.length_b   1.000
_cell.length_c   1.000
_cell.angle_alpha   90.00
_cell.angle_beta   90.00
_cell.angle_gamma   90.00
#
_symmetry.space_group_name_H-M   'P 1'
#
loop_
_entity.id
_entity.type
_entity.pdbx_description
1 polymer ?
#
loop_
_entity_poly.entity_id
_entity_poly.type
_entity_poly.pdbx_seq_one_letter_code
_entity_poly.pdbx_strand_id
1 'polypeptide(L)'
;MPRPAVLSLVVLTMFLRPAHAQRANRAVYIDNQGVIRWKDDKREVALFGANYVLPTASDYRAAGYLHADRKAMIDEDMAQFARMGWDGLRLTFWGDWEASDSAGNLLANDHLDLLDYLIARAREHGIYMLFSPIQLYGSNWPDALQDTTQPGFGRRFGKARMGTEAAAIAAQVNYLRQILNHVNPYTGVALKDERAIPFIELVNEPWHHPEDLEGSVRYINTLTDAVRSTGCAKLVFYNVSQDFRIGEAIRRSKAQGVTFGWYPTGLNAGHELEGNHLRAVDTFPDMLRPELGRLPRIVYEFDSPDLRTGTMYPAMARTFRAVGAQFAAMFAYDMLKTASRNLGWQTHYLNLVYTPRKAMSAVIAAEVMHRLPRLRSYGPYPENTHFGDFRVSYDGDWSALTAFDAFLYAGSTRATPPDPAALRRIAGYGSSSIVTYDGEGIYFLDKVRPGVWRLEVYPDAVPVGDPFEPPSADKIVTRAISRAWAMTVTLPDLGAAFTVQPVTKGGRAVGRSERGRFTVTPGVYVLSASGSVDSTTLPARIGNVGFTEYHPPPADTLAPSVQSLTAPEYLAGRDAELGARVVESTPADSAVLYIRPTPGGTGGFYRGFVMHRVRGYLYAATVPASVLREGPYEFVITLCRGDSFLTFPASSHSKPTDWNYHGQGSWKLDVVSPETPLRLFTPGVDAARLAFTRIGDAGRRGLFRLGLSGVTGRPVFHLALPVDSSGWSPADYTASLPIGSRIRARRETLARADEIDVRLRGLGPRQILYVTLSTGWDRRQGGGEAATARDLTGWSACSSPFGERTASR
;
A
#
# COMPACT_ATOMS: atom_id res chain seq x y z
N MET A 1 58.44 -23.14 32.57
CA MET A 1 58.53 -23.02 31.10
C MET A 1 57.67 -24.11 30.45
N PRO A 2 56.44 -23.81 30.00
CA PRO A 2 55.63 -24.76 29.26
C PRO A 2 55.61 -24.47 27.75
N ARG A 3 55.50 -25.55 26.98
CA ARG A 3 55.39 -25.63 25.51
C ARG A 3 54.13 -24.93 24.98
N PRO A 4 54.11 -24.43 23.72
CA PRO A 4 52.90 -23.88 23.12
C PRO A 4 51.95 -25.01 22.72
N ALA A 5 50.70 -24.92 23.16
CA ALA A 5 49.61 -25.77 22.71
C ALA A 5 49.11 -25.26 21.36
N VAL A 6 49.07 -26.14 20.37
CA VAL A 6 48.48 -25.93 19.06
C VAL A 6 46.96 -25.84 19.24
N LEU A 7 46.38 -24.66 18.96
CA LEU A 7 44.93 -24.48 18.87
C LEU A 7 44.47 -24.98 17.50
N SER A 8 43.90 -26.18 17.44
CA SER A 8 43.23 -26.67 16.23
C SER A 8 41.93 -25.90 16.02
N LEU A 9 41.93 -25.01 15.03
CA LEU A 9 40.73 -24.32 14.54
C LEU A 9 39.85 -25.35 13.79
N VAL A 10 38.82 -25.87 14.45
CA VAL A 10 37.76 -26.64 13.78
C VAL A 10 36.93 -25.65 12.97
N VAL A 11 37.25 -25.52 11.68
CA VAL A 11 36.38 -24.87 10.71
C VAL A 11 35.17 -25.78 10.50
N LEU A 12 34.06 -25.45 11.14
CA LEU A 12 32.77 -26.08 10.88
C LEU A 12 32.28 -25.59 9.50
N THR A 13 32.66 -26.28 8.44
CA THR A 13 32.10 -26.10 7.10
C THR A 13 30.62 -26.50 7.13
N MET A 14 29.75 -25.53 7.43
CA MET A 14 28.33 -25.64 7.10
C MET A 14 28.22 -25.71 5.57
N PHE A 15 28.15 -26.93 5.03
CA PHE A 15 27.66 -27.18 3.68
C PHE A 15 26.19 -26.79 3.63
N LEU A 16 25.93 -25.51 3.38
CA LEU A 16 24.61 -24.99 3.06
C LEU A 16 24.26 -25.48 1.66
N ARG A 17 23.26 -26.38 1.60
CA ARG A 17 22.64 -26.81 0.34
C ARG A 17 22.13 -25.57 -0.40
N PRO A 18 22.32 -25.47 -1.73
CA PRO A 18 21.69 -24.42 -2.50
C PRO A 18 20.18 -24.45 -2.23
N ALA A 19 19.58 -23.27 -2.02
CA ALA A 19 18.15 -23.13 -1.81
C ALA A 19 17.42 -23.62 -3.07
N HIS A 20 17.05 -24.89 -3.07
CA HIS A 20 16.13 -25.43 -4.06
C HIS A 20 14.76 -24.82 -3.78
N ALA A 21 14.02 -24.46 -4.83
CA ALA A 21 12.64 -24.01 -4.70
C ALA A 21 11.87 -25.02 -3.84
N GLN A 22 11.38 -24.58 -2.68
CA GLN A 22 10.71 -25.46 -1.74
C GLN A 22 9.21 -25.29 -1.94
N ARG A 23 8.58 -26.30 -2.55
CA ARG A 23 7.11 -26.37 -2.60
C ARG A 23 6.54 -26.23 -1.18
N ALA A 24 5.39 -25.56 -1.06
CA ALA A 24 4.71 -25.40 0.23
C ALA A 24 4.09 -26.73 0.68
N ASN A 25 4.90 -27.60 1.30
CA ASN A 25 4.48 -28.95 1.67
C ASN A 25 4.76 -29.31 3.14
N ARG A 26 5.23 -28.34 3.93
CA ARG A 26 5.59 -28.57 5.33
C ARG A 26 4.34 -28.61 6.21
N ALA A 27 4.37 -29.47 7.21
CA ALA A 27 3.30 -29.58 8.19
C ALA A 27 3.56 -28.70 9.41
N VAL A 28 2.48 -28.21 10.05
CA VAL A 28 2.55 -27.38 11.26
C VAL A 28 1.95 -28.09 12.48
N TYR A 29 2.28 -27.61 13.67
CA TYR A 29 1.62 -27.94 14.94
C TYR A 29 1.66 -26.72 15.88
N ILE A 30 0.79 -26.70 16.90
CA ILE A 30 0.82 -25.70 17.98
C ILE A 30 1.60 -26.31 19.15
N ASP A 31 2.62 -25.61 19.63
CA ASP A 31 3.35 -26.04 20.83
C ASP A 31 2.58 -25.75 22.12
N ASN A 32 3.13 -26.21 23.24
CA ASN A 32 2.58 -25.99 24.57
C ASN A 32 2.56 -24.51 25.01
N GLN A 33 3.20 -23.59 24.29
CA GLN A 33 3.16 -22.14 24.53
C GLN A 33 2.18 -21.41 23.60
N GLY A 34 1.46 -22.13 22.73
CA GLY A 34 0.54 -21.51 21.78
C GLY A 34 1.21 -20.98 20.52
N VAL A 35 2.42 -21.46 20.20
CA VAL A 35 3.20 -21.03 19.03
C VAL A 35 3.05 -22.05 17.92
N ILE A 36 2.69 -21.59 16.73
CA ILE A 36 2.68 -22.44 15.53
C ILE A 36 4.13 -22.69 15.11
N ARG A 37 4.48 -23.97 14.95
CA ARG A 37 5.81 -24.40 14.55
C ARG A 37 5.77 -25.37 13.39
N TRP A 38 6.79 -25.34 12.55
CA TRP A 38 7.01 -26.36 11.56
C TRP A 38 7.36 -27.70 12.22
N LYS A 39 6.78 -28.80 11.72
CA LYS A 39 6.98 -30.13 12.31
C LYS A 39 8.39 -30.68 12.11
N ASP A 40 9.04 -30.33 11.00
CA ASP A 40 10.35 -30.84 10.57
C ASP A 40 11.51 -30.24 11.37
N ASP A 41 11.52 -28.92 11.60
CA ASP A 41 12.65 -28.22 12.26
C ASP A 41 12.27 -27.49 13.56
N LYS A 42 10.99 -27.52 13.94
CA LYS A 42 10.45 -26.88 15.16
C LYS A 42 10.60 -25.35 15.19
N ARG A 43 10.99 -24.72 14.08
CA ARG A 43 11.05 -23.26 13.99
C ARG A 43 9.65 -22.67 14.03
N GLU A 44 9.56 -21.46 14.56
CA GLU A 44 8.34 -20.67 14.54
C GLU A 44 7.88 -20.45 13.09
N VAL A 45 6.58 -20.56 12.84
CA VAL A 45 5.97 -20.09 11.60
C VAL A 45 5.84 -18.57 11.65
N ALA A 46 6.39 -17.90 10.65
CA ALA A 46 6.21 -16.47 10.41
C ALA A 46 6.00 -16.28 8.90
N LEU A 47 4.78 -15.96 8.50
CA LEU A 47 4.39 -15.83 7.09
C LEU A 47 3.90 -14.42 6.79
N PHE A 48 4.12 -13.97 5.56
CA PHE A 48 3.64 -12.68 5.07
C PHE A 48 3.21 -12.77 3.61
N GLY A 49 2.12 -12.08 3.26
CA GLY A 49 1.74 -11.84 1.88
C GLY A 49 0.43 -11.07 1.79
N ALA A 50 -0.51 -11.55 0.99
CA ALA A 50 -1.77 -10.85 0.74
C ALA A 50 -2.99 -11.76 0.61
N ASN A 51 -4.16 -11.13 0.59
CA ASN A 51 -5.39 -11.67 0.05
C ASN A 51 -5.31 -11.58 -1.48
N TYR A 52 -5.75 -12.63 -2.16
CA TYR A 52 -5.89 -12.64 -3.61
C TYR A 52 -7.30 -13.09 -3.95
N VAL A 53 -8.09 -12.19 -4.54
CA VAL A 53 -9.55 -12.36 -4.64
C VAL A 53 -9.99 -12.64 -6.08
N LEU A 54 -9.07 -12.78 -7.05
CA LEU A 54 -9.42 -13.06 -8.45
C LEU A 54 -10.44 -14.19 -8.67
N PRO A 55 -10.43 -15.32 -7.92
CA PRO A 55 -11.41 -16.38 -8.15
C PRO A 55 -12.86 -15.97 -7.86
N THR A 56 -13.13 -14.80 -7.30
CA THR A 56 -14.43 -14.45 -6.72
C THR A 56 -14.70 -12.94 -6.67
N ALA A 57 -15.95 -12.53 -6.45
CA ALA A 57 -16.36 -11.16 -6.15
C ALA A 57 -15.80 -10.08 -7.11
N SER A 58 -15.33 -8.94 -6.57
CA SER A 58 -14.94 -7.76 -7.34
C SER A 58 -13.77 -8.04 -8.32
N ASP A 59 -12.73 -8.74 -7.86
CA ASP A 59 -11.55 -9.00 -8.70
C ASP A 59 -11.86 -9.94 -9.86
N TYR A 60 -12.77 -10.92 -9.65
CA TYR A 60 -13.29 -11.76 -10.72
C TYR A 60 -13.96 -10.93 -11.82
N ARG A 61 -14.80 -9.97 -11.43
CA ARG A 61 -15.49 -9.07 -12.37
C ARG A 61 -14.53 -8.08 -13.02
N ALA A 62 -13.58 -7.53 -12.27
CA ALA A 62 -12.55 -6.60 -12.75
C ALA A 62 -11.72 -7.22 -13.88
N ALA A 63 -11.30 -8.49 -13.75
CA ALA A 63 -10.65 -9.23 -14.83
C ALA A 63 -11.58 -9.40 -16.06
N GLY A 64 -12.88 -9.60 -15.82
CA GLY A 64 -13.90 -9.70 -16.86
C GLY A 64 -14.09 -8.42 -17.66
N TYR A 65 -14.05 -7.25 -17.01
CA TYR A 65 -14.15 -5.94 -17.68
C TYR A 65 -13.00 -5.67 -18.65
N LEU A 66 -11.85 -6.30 -18.44
CA LEU A 66 -10.70 -6.20 -19.32
C LEU A 66 -10.58 -7.40 -20.29
N HIS A 67 -11.56 -8.31 -20.29
CA HIS A 67 -11.54 -9.56 -21.06
C HIS A 67 -10.24 -10.37 -20.85
N ALA A 68 -9.70 -10.33 -19.64
CA ALA A 68 -8.42 -10.95 -19.32
C ALA A 68 -8.56 -12.46 -19.06
N ASP A 69 -7.52 -13.21 -19.43
CA ASP A 69 -7.39 -14.62 -19.04
C ASP A 69 -7.01 -14.71 -17.56
N ARG A 70 -7.98 -15.16 -16.74
CA ARG A 70 -7.83 -15.25 -15.29
C ARG A 70 -6.77 -16.26 -14.85
N LYS A 71 -6.54 -17.36 -15.59
CA LYS A 71 -5.48 -18.31 -15.24
C LYS A 71 -4.11 -17.74 -15.54
N ALA A 72 -3.95 -17.06 -16.67
CA ALA A 72 -2.72 -16.34 -16.97
C ALA A 72 -2.43 -15.24 -15.93
N MET A 73 -3.45 -14.53 -15.44
CA MET A 73 -3.29 -13.57 -14.35
C MET A 73 -2.80 -14.23 -13.05
N ILE A 74 -3.35 -15.40 -12.69
CA ILE A 74 -2.87 -16.17 -11.52
C ILE A 74 -1.38 -16.51 -11.69
N ASP A 75 -0.96 -16.94 -12.88
CA ASP A 75 0.46 -17.26 -13.13
C ASP A 75 1.36 -16.02 -12.95
N GLU A 76 0.97 -14.89 -13.55
CA GLU A 76 1.70 -13.62 -13.45
C GLU A 76 1.80 -13.14 -12.00
N ASP A 77 0.69 -13.16 -11.25
CA ASP A 77 0.62 -12.62 -9.90
C ASP A 77 1.30 -13.55 -8.87
N MET A 78 1.20 -14.88 -9.00
CA MET A 78 1.92 -15.81 -8.10
C MET A 78 3.44 -15.72 -8.27
N ALA A 79 3.90 -15.45 -9.50
CA ALA A 79 5.30 -15.13 -9.75
C ALA A 79 5.71 -13.82 -9.06
N GLN A 80 4.84 -12.80 -9.07
CA GLN A 80 5.08 -11.54 -8.34
C GLN A 80 5.13 -11.74 -6.82
N PHE A 81 4.23 -12.54 -6.25
CA PHE A 81 4.27 -12.90 -4.82
C PHE A 81 5.61 -13.55 -4.47
N ALA A 82 6.03 -14.55 -5.23
CA ALA A 82 7.32 -15.21 -5.05
C ALA A 82 8.48 -14.22 -5.17
N ARG A 83 8.41 -13.29 -6.14
CA ARG A 83 9.43 -12.26 -6.36
C ARG A 83 9.55 -11.29 -5.20
N MET A 84 8.42 -10.94 -4.59
CA MET A 84 8.33 -10.08 -3.40
C MET A 84 8.82 -10.77 -2.13
N GLY A 85 9.17 -12.05 -2.19
CA GLY A 85 9.55 -12.85 -1.02
C GLY A 85 8.37 -13.20 -0.12
N TRP A 86 7.14 -13.11 -0.65
CA TRP A 86 5.94 -13.49 0.07
C TRP A 86 5.78 -15.00 0.09
N ASP A 87 5.42 -15.51 1.26
CA ASP A 87 5.24 -16.94 1.55
C ASP A 87 3.88 -17.24 2.20
N GLY A 88 3.03 -16.22 2.35
CA GLY A 88 1.65 -16.30 2.81
C GLY A 88 0.65 -15.85 1.74
N LEU A 89 -0.50 -16.51 1.68
CA LEU A 89 -1.65 -16.13 0.87
C LEU A 89 -2.94 -16.38 1.66
N ARG A 90 -3.86 -15.42 1.72
CA ARG A 90 -5.23 -15.71 2.15
C ARG A 90 -6.09 -16.01 0.93
N LEU A 91 -6.64 -17.22 0.91
CA LEU A 91 -7.67 -17.64 -0.04
C LEU A 91 -9.03 -17.15 0.49
N THR A 92 -9.35 -15.90 0.18
CA THR A 92 -10.66 -15.33 0.48
C THR A 92 -11.62 -15.74 -0.62
N PHE A 93 -12.60 -16.59 -0.29
CA PHE A 93 -13.48 -17.19 -1.29
C PHE A 93 -14.93 -16.96 -0.89
N TRP A 94 -15.73 -16.27 -1.73
CA TRP A 94 -17.18 -16.13 -1.51
C TRP A 94 -17.92 -17.41 -1.90
N GLY A 95 -17.48 -18.54 -1.35
CA GLY A 95 -18.10 -19.82 -1.59
C GLY A 95 -19.58 -19.86 -1.19
N ASP A 96 -19.93 -19.09 -0.15
CA ASP A 96 -21.28 -18.89 0.33
C ASP A 96 -22.19 -18.10 -0.62
N TRP A 97 -21.65 -17.43 -1.63
CA TRP A 97 -22.42 -16.71 -2.64
C TRP A 97 -22.31 -17.35 -4.02
N GLU A 98 -21.07 -17.62 -4.45
CA GLU A 98 -20.73 -17.85 -5.86
C GLU A 98 -20.40 -19.32 -6.16
N ALA A 99 -20.08 -20.14 -5.15
CA ALA A 99 -19.68 -21.54 -5.34
C ALA A 99 -20.48 -22.52 -4.49
N SER A 100 -21.69 -22.14 -4.09
CA SER A 100 -22.63 -23.04 -3.41
C SER A 100 -24.07 -22.72 -3.78
N ASP A 101 -24.97 -23.68 -3.55
CA ASP A 101 -26.41 -23.41 -3.56
C ASP A 101 -26.92 -22.95 -2.18
N SER A 102 -28.22 -22.67 -2.10
CA SER A 102 -28.85 -22.16 -0.89
C SER A 102 -28.91 -23.16 0.29
N ALA A 103 -28.63 -24.45 0.03
CA ALA A 103 -28.52 -25.51 1.03
C ALA A 103 -27.03 -25.84 1.33
N GLY A 104 -26.09 -25.10 0.77
CA GLY A 104 -24.66 -25.31 0.96
C GLY A 104 -24.08 -26.46 0.16
N ASN A 105 -24.74 -26.94 -0.90
CA ASN A 105 -24.10 -27.89 -1.81
C ASN A 105 -23.04 -27.15 -2.64
N LEU A 106 -21.84 -27.71 -2.73
CA LEU A 106 -20.75 -27.17 -3.51
C LEU A 106 -21.11 -27.22 -4.99
N LEU A 107 -20.88 -26.12 -5.71
CA LEU A 107 -21.12 -26.03 -7.15
C LEU A 107 -19.80 -26.14 -7.90
N ALA A 108 -19.73 -27.06 -8.87
CA ALA A 108 -18.64 -27.12 -9.82
C ALA A 108 -18.84 -26.02 -10.88
N ASN A 109 -18.06 -24.95 -10.78
CA ASN A 109 -18.14 -23.80 -11.66
C ASN A 109 -16.77 -23.14 -11.84
N ASP A 110 -16.74 -22.05 -12.62
CA ASP A 110 -15.52 -21.31 -12.94
C ASP A 110 -14.81 -20.76 -11.68
N HIS A 111 -15.57 -20.31 -10.67
CA HIS A 111 -15.01 -19.86 -9.39
C HIS A 111 -14.23 -20.96 -8.65
N LEU A 112 -14.79 -22.18 -8.60
CA LEU A 112 -14.12 -23.33 -7.99
C LEU A 112 -12.88 -23.76 -8.79
N ASP A 113 -12.98 -23.79 -10.12
CA ASP A 113 -11.84 -24.13 -11.00
C ASP A 113 -10.67 -23.12 -10.86
N LEU A 114 -10.98 -21.82 -10.74
CA LEU A 114 -9.97 -20.79 -10.50
C LEU A 114 -9.35 -20.88 -9.10
N LEU A 115 -10.13 -21.19 -8.08
CA LEU A 115 -9.61 -21.47 -6.73
C LEU A 115 -8.64 -22.66 -6.77
N ASP A 116 -9.02 -23.73 -7.46
CA ASP A 116 -8.18 -24.91 -7.59
C ASP A 116 -6.86 -24.62 -8.33
N TYR A 117 -6.94 -23.85 -9.42
CA TYR A 117 -5.76 -23.43 -10.17
C TYR A 117 -4.83 -22.55 -9.31
N LEU A 118 -5.39 -21.57 -8.59
CA LEU A 118 -4.66 -20.71 -7.67
C LEU A 118 -3.90 -21.50 -6.60
N ILE A 119 -4.54 -22.49 -5.98
CA ILE A 119 -3.92 -23.37 -4.97
C ILE A 119 -2.72 -24.11 -5.58
N ALA A 120 -2.87 -24.64 -6.80
CA ALA A 120 -1.79 -25.35 -7.49
C ALA A 120 -0.59 -24.42 -7.78
N ARG A 121 -0.85 -23.21 -8.30
CA ARG A 121 0.20 -22.23 -8.61
C ARG A 121 0.89 -21.70 -7.36
N ALA A 122 0.14 -21.32 -6.32
CA ALA A 122 0.69 -20.87 -5.04
C ALA A 122 1.61 -21.92 -4.41
N ARG A 123 1.21 -23.20 -4.43
CA ARG A 123 2.01 -24.32 -3.94
C ARG A 123 3.33 -24.48 -4.69
N GLU A 124 3.33 -24.31 -6.01
CA GLU A 124 4.54 -24.40 -6.85
C GLU A 124 5.55 -23.28 -6.54
N HIS A 125 5.07 -22.12 -6.13
CA HIS A 125 5.86 -20.97 -5.72
C HIS A 125 6.23 -20.95 -4.22
N GLY A 126 5.89 -22.02 -3.48
CA GLY A 126 6.27 -22.13 -2.07
C GLY A 126 5.44 -21.29 -1.11
N ILE A 127 4.22 -20.92 -1.51
CA ILE A 127 3.32 -20.05 -0.75
C ILE A 127 2.34 -20.90 0.09
N TYR A 128 2.27 -20.63 1.39
CA TYR A 128 1.34 -21.26 2.33
C TYR A 128 0.06 -20.43 2.48
N MET A 129 -1.06 -21.12 2.69
CA MET A 129 -2.39 -20.54 2.55
C MET A 129 -3.23 -20.61 3.83
N LEU A 130 -3.91 -19.50 4.14
CA LEU A 130 -5.07 -19.47 5.01
C LEU A 130 -6.32 -19.61 4.14
N PHE A 131 -7.09 -20.69 4.30
CA PHE A 131 -8.33 -20.88 3.56
C PHE A 131 -9.53 -20.33 4.34
N SER A 132 -10.22 -19.36 3.76
CA SER A 132 -11.39 -18.67 4.34
C SER A 132 -12.57 -18.79 3.37
N PRO A 133 -13.39 -19.86 3.45
CA PRO A 133 -14.31 -20.23 2.37
C PRO A 133 -15.72 -19.62 2.50
N ILE A 134 -16.01 -18.89 3.57
CA ILE A 134 -17.31 -18.29 3.86
C ILE A 134 -17.09 -16.81 4.22
N GLN A 135 -17.65 -15.89 3.44
CA GLN A 135 -17.30 -14.46 3.54
C GLN A 135 -18.37 -13.55 4.15
N LEU A 136 -19.65 -13.95 4.09
CA LEU A 136 -20.84 -13.28 4.66
C LEU A 136 -21.20 -11.89 4.11
N TYR A 137 -20.25 -11.16 3.51
CA TYR A 137 -20.55 -9.95 2.75
C TYR A 137 -21.07 -10.30 1.35
N GLY A 138 -21.87 -9.41 0.76
CA GLY A 138 -22.35 -9.61 -0.61
C GLY A 138 -21.20 -9.63 -1.62
N SER A 139 -21.15 -10.66 -2.47
CA SER A 139 -20.13 -10.74 -3.54
C SER A 139 -20.30 -9.66 -4.61
N ASN A 140 -21.48 -9.02 -4.64
CA ASN A 140 -21.87 -7.97 -5.57
C ASN A 140 -21.23 -6.60 -5.31
N TRP A 141 -20.63 -6.38 -4.13
CA TRP A 141 -19.95 -5.12 -3.87
C TRP A 141 -18.65 -5.03 -4.68
N PRO A 142 -18.26 -3.85 -5.21
CA PRO A 142 -18.99 -2.55 -5.14
C PRO A 142 -19.92 -2.27 -6.32
N ASP A 143 -19.91 -3.08 -7.37
CA ASP A 143 -20.29 -2.72 -8.75
C ASP A 143 -21.45 -3.53 -9.34
N ALA A 144 -21.92 -4.57 -8.65
CA ALA A 144 -23.01 -5.44 -9.09
C ALA A 144 -24.19 -5.45 -8.11
N LEU A 145 -24.42 -4.36 -7.36
CA LEU A 145 -25.38 -4.30 -6.24
C LEU A 145 -26.83 -4.67 -6.61
N GLN A 146 -27.21 -4.57 -7.89
CA GLN A 146 -28.54 -4.94 -8.39
C GLN A 146 -28.65 -6.40 -8.84
N ASP A 147 -27.55 -7.14 -8.94
CA ASP A 147 -27.55 -8.55 -9.33
C ASP A 147 -28.19 -9.40 -8.23
N THR A 148 -29.13 -10.26 -8.60
CA THR A 148 -29.82 -11.17 -7.67
C THR A 148 -29.70 -12.63 -8.09
N THR A 149 -28.82 -12.94 -9.04
CA THR A 149 -28.72 -14.27 -9.65
C THR A 149 -27.93 -15.28 -8.81
N GLN A 150 -27.11 -14.80 -7.87
CA GLN A 150 -26.24 -15.66 -7.06
C GLN A 150 -27.04 -16.73 -6.29
N PRO A 151 -26.65 -18.02 -6.36
CA PRO A 151 -27.44 -19.12 -5.80
C PRO A 151 -27.15 -19.42 -4.33
N GLY A 152 -26.05 -18.90 -3.77
CA GLY A 152 -25.49 -19.33 -2.50
C GLY A 152 -26.31 -18.98 -1.25
N PHE A 153 -26.06 -19.74 -0.19
CA PHE A 153 -26.73 -19.59 1.11
C PHE A 153 -26.45 -18.24 1.77
N GLY A 154 -25.29 -17.61 1.52
CA GLY A 154 -24.95 -16.27 1.99
C GLY A 154 -25.96 -15.21 1.53
N ARG A 155 -26.42 -15.30 0.27
CA ARG A 155 -27.49 -14.45 -0.26
C ARG A 155 -28.84 -14.76 0.39
N ARG A 156 -29.17 -16.05 0.55
CA ARG A 156 -30.47 -16.50 1.10
C ARG A 156 -30.70 -16.05 2.54
N PHE A 157 -29.70 -16.24 3.40
CA PHE A 157 -29.85 -15.99 4.84
C PHE A 157 -29.40 -14.58 5.23
N GLY A 158 -28.35 -14.05 4.59
CA GLY A 158 -27.75 -12.76 4.95
C GLY A 158 -26.98 -12.80 6.27
N LYS A 159 -25.98 -11.90 6.41
CA LYS A 159 -24.98 -11.92 7.50
C LYS A 159 -25.57 -12.09 8.91
N ALA A 160 -26.64 -11.36 9.26
CA ALA A 160 -27.19 -11.35 10.63
C ALA A 160 -27.81 -12.69 11.09
N ARG A 161 -28.27 -13.54 10.16
CA ARG A 161 -28.91 -14.83 10.51
C ARG A 161 -27.96 -16.02 10.43
N MET A 162 -26.77 -15.82 9.86
CA MET A 162 -25.81 -16.90 9.58
C MET A 162 -25.29 -17.59 10.85
N GLY A 163 -25.18 -16.89 11.97
CA GLY A 163 -24.72 -17.45 13.24
C GLY A 163 -25.81 -18.05 14.14
N THR A 164 -27.09 -17.86 13.81
CA THR A 164 -28.22 -18.10 14.73
C THR A 164 -29.32 -18.97 14.16
N GLU A 165 -29.58 -18.92 12.84
CA GLU A 165 -30.62 -19.70 12.20
C GLU A 165 -30.15 -21.14 11.91
N ALA A 166 -30.88 -22.14 12.40
CA ALA A 166 -30.49 -23.55 12.27
C ALA A 166 -30.29 -24.00 10.81
N ALA A 167 -31.13 -23.53 9.88
CA ALA A 167 -30.99 -23.83 8.46
C ALA A 167 -29.73 -23.20 7.83
N ALA A 168 -29.37 -21.99 8.25
CA ALA A 168 -28.15 -21.31 7.79
C ALA A 168 -26.89 -22.02 8.32
N ILE A 169 -26.91 -22.46 9.58
CA ILE A 169 -25.81 -23.25 10.16
C ILE A 169 -25.70 -24.60 9.45
N ALA A 170 -26.82 -25.26 9.14
CA ALA A 170 -26.82 -26.52 8.40
C ALA A 170 -26.22 -26.37 6.99
N ALA A 171 -26.52 -25.28 6.28
CA ALA A 171 -25.92 -24.99 4.98
C ALA A 171 -24.40 -24.78 5.07
N GLN A 172 -23.92 -24.03 6.07
CA GLN A 172 -22.47 -23.86 6.32
C GLN A 172 -21.77 -25.20 6.61
N VAL A 173 -22.37 -26.04 7.44
CA VAL A 173 -21.85 -27.38 7.76
C VAL A 173 -21.77 -28.26 6.51
N ASN A 174 -22.83 -28.27 5.69
CA ASN A 174 -22.87 -29.02 4.44
C ASN A 174 -21.76 -28.54 3.49
N TYR A 175 -21.65 -27.23 3.32
CA TYR A 175 -20.65 -26.61 2.46
C TYR A 175 -19.23 -26.93 2.90
N LEU A 176 -18.89 -26.71 4.19
CA LEU A 176 -17.56 -27.01 4.75
C LEU A 176 -17.17 -28.48 4.55
N ARG A 177 -18.12 -29.41 4.69
CA ARG A 177 -17.86 -30.84 4.45
C ARG A 177 -17.56 -31.12 2.98
N GLN A 178 -18.30 -30.52 2.05
CA GLN A 178 -18.11 -30.74 0.63
C GLN A 178 -16.83 -30.09 0.12
N ILE A 179 -16.59 -28.81 0.39
CA ILE A 179 -15.40 -28.09 -0.10
C ILE A 179 -14.08 -28.66 0.45
N LEU A 180 -14.06 -29.17 1.68
CA LEU A 180 -12.84 -29.79 2.23
C LEU A 180 -12.58 -31.19 1.66
N ASN A 181 -13.61 -31.91 1.22
CA ASN A 181 -13.46 -33.20 0.54
C ASN A 181 -13.26 -33.05 -0.98
N HIS A 182 -13.47 -31.86 -1.54
CA HIS A 182 -13.22 -31.56 -2.95
C HIS A 182 -11.77 -31.87 -3.31
N VAL A 183 -11.59 -32.66 -4.37
CA VAL A 183 -10.29 -33.02 -4.93
C VAL A 183 -9.94 -32.00 -5.99
N ASN A 184 -8.94 -31.19 -5.72
CA ASN A 184 -8.44 -30.21 -6.68
C ASN A 184 -7.90 -30.94 -7.92
N PRO A 185 -8.43 -30.69 -9.13
CA PRO A 185 -8.04 -31.41 -10.34
C PRO A 185 -6.61 -31.11 -10.81
N TYR A 186 -6.02 -29.98 -10.42
CA TYR A 186 -4.65 -29.59 -10.78
C TYR A 186 -3.59 -30.20 -9.85
N THR A 187 -3.97 -30.57 -8.62
CA THR A 187 -3.04 -31.18 -7.66
C THR A 187 -3.31 -32.66 -7.40
N GLY A 188 -4.53 -33.13 -7.69
CA GLY A 188 -5.01 -34.47 -7.35
C GLY A 188 -5.20 -34.69 -5.84
N VAL A 189 -5.23 -33.62 -5.04
CA VAL A 189 -5.28 -33.67 -3.57
C VAL A 189 -6.56 -33.02 -3.07
N ALA A 190 -7.23 -33.65 -2.11
CA ALA A 190 -8.37 -33.06 -1.43
C ALA A 190 -7.95 -31.83 -0.62
N LEU A 191 -8.77 -30.77 -0.57
CA LEU A 191 -8.37 -29.54 0.13
C LEU A 191 -8.02 -29.78 1.61
N LYS A 192 -8.73 -30.69 2.30
CA LYS A 192 -8.39 -31.13 3.67
C LYS A 192 -6.98 -31.70 3.84
N ASP A 193 -6.40 -32.25 2.77
CA ASP A 193 -5.10 -32.91 2.75
C ASP A 193 -3.99 -32.06 2.12
N GLU A 194 -4.34 -30.96 1.43
CA GLU A 194 -3.37 -30.06 0.82
C GLU A 194 -2.48 -29.40 1.89
N ARG A 195 -1.18 -29.70 1.84
CA ARG A 195 -0.19 -29.23 2.82
C ARG A 195 0.12 -27.75 2.67
N ALA A 196 -0.08 -27.22 1.46
CA ALA A 196 0.03 -25.79 1.21
C ALA A 196 -1.07 -24.99 1.93
N ILE A 197 -2.14 -25.63 2.43
CA ILE A 197 -3.19 -25.00 3.26
C ILE A 197 -3.05 -25.50 4.71
N PRO A 198 -2.19 -24.87 5.53
CA PRO A 198 -2.04 -25.24 6.95
C PRO A 198 -3.17 -24.74 7.85
N PHE A 199 -3.91 -23.70 7.44
CA PHE A 199 -4.88 -23.00 8.27
C PHE A 199 -6.26 -22.92 7.61
N ILE A 200 -7.32 -23.11 8.39
CA ILE A 200 -8.71 -22.87 8.01
C ILE A 200 -9.26 -21.77 8.91
N GLU A 201 -9.70 -20.66 8.33
CA GLU A 201 -10.61 -19.72 9.00
C GLU A 201 -12.04 -20.14 8.66
N LEU A 202 -12.86 -20.39 9.68
CA LEU A 202 -14.20 -20.95 9.48
C LEU A 202 -15.12 -19.99 8.71
N VAL A 203 -15.05 -18.72 9.04
CA VAL A 203 -15.93 -17.67 8.55
C VAL A 203 -15.25 -16.31 8.72
N ASN A 204 -15.32 -15.49 7.69
CA ASN A 204 -14.84 -14.12 7.72
C ASN A 204 -15.87 -13.21 8.39
N GLU A 205 -15.39 -12.37 9.31
CA GLU A 205 -16.15 -11.26 9.90
C GLU A 205 -17.63 -11.57 10.22
N PRO A 206 -17.90 -12.60 11.04
CA PRO A 206 -19.28 -12.97 11.39
C PRO A 206 -19.97 -11.91 12.22
N TRP A 207 -21.30 -11.89 12.14
CA TRP A 207 -22.09 -11.15 13.13
C TRP A 207 -21.96 -11.86 14.48
N HIS A 208 -21.26 -11.23 15.43
CA HIS A 208 -21.04 -11.82 16.74
C HIS A 208 -22.23 -11.63 17.67
N HIS A 209 -22.40 -12.59 18.57
CA HIS A 209 -23.42 -12.60 19.62
C HIS A 209 -22.78 -12.80 21.00
N PRO A 210 -21.89 -11.88 21.46
CA PRO A 210 -21.21 -12.03 22.74
C PRO A 210 -22.17 -12.07 23.94
N GLU A 211 -23.39 -11.56 23.78
CA GLU A 211 -24.48 -11.66 24.75
C GLU A 211 -24.98 -13.11 24.96
N ASP A 212 -24.86 -13.98 23.95
CA ASP A 212 -25.14 -15.41 24.04
C ASP A 212 -23.83 -16.20 23.97
N LEU A 213 -23.11 -16.23 25.09
CA LEU A 213 -21.83 -16.91 25.21
C LEU A 213 -21.94 -18.41 24.85
N GLU A 214 -22.94 -19.12 25.37
CA GLU A 214 -23.09 -20.56 25.12
C GLU A 214 -23.51 -20.84 23.66
N GLY A 215 -24.38 -20.01 23.08
CA GLY A 215 -24.74 -20.11 21.66
C GLY A 215 -23.56 -19.84 20.74
N SER A 216 -22.76 -18.83 21.04
CA SER A 216 -21.52 -18.53 20.32
C SER A 216 -20.53 -19.69 20.39
N VAL A 217 -20.31 -20.28 21.57
CA VAL A 217 -19.46 -21.48 21.73
C VAL A 217 -20.01 -22.65 20.91
N ARG A 218 -21.32 -22.93 20.97
CA ARG A 218 -21.96 -24.00 20.19
C ARG A 218 -21.81 -23.77 18.68
N TYR A 219 -21.99 -22.55 18.19
CA TYR A 219 -21.84 -22.23 16.77
C TYR A 219 -20.41 -22.48 16.29
N ILE A 220 -19.41 -21.93 16.99
CA ILE A 220 -17.98 -22.12 16.64
C ILE A 220 -17.63 -23.62 16.66
N ASN A 221 -18.08 -24.35 17.68
CA ASN A 221 -17.86 -25.79 17.79
C ASN A 221 -18.54 -26.57 16.66
N THR A 222 -19.75 -26.18 16.25
CA THR A 222 -20.49 -26.85 15.17
C THR A 222 -19.74 -26.75 13.84
N LEU A 223 -19.23 -25.57 13.50
CA LEU A 223 -18.42 -25.39 12.29
C LEU A 223 -17.06 -26.10 12.40
N THR A 224 -16.41 -26.05 13.58
CA THR A 224 -15.16 -26.78 13.83
C THR A 224 -15.36 -28.30 13.68
N ASP A 225 -16.47 -28.84 14.20
CA ASP A 225 -16.81 -30.26 14.10
C ASP A 225 -17.15 -30.64 12.66
N ALA A 226 -17.74 -29.75 11.86
CA ALA A 226 -17.93 -29.97 10.43
C ALA A 226 -16.58 -30.16 9.71
N VAL A 227 -15.60 -29.28 9.98
CA VAL A 227 -14.24 -29.43 9.47
C VAL A 227 -13.62 -30.76 9.91
N ARG A 228 -13.69 -31.09 11.20
CA ARG A 228 -13.11 -32.33 11.75
C ARG A 228 -13.78 -33.60 11.22
N SER A 229 -15.08 -33.57 10.94
CA SER A 229 -15.83 -34.72 10.39
C SER A 229 -15.34 -35.17 9.02
N THR A 230 -14.58 -34.34 8.29
CA THR A 230 -13.94 -34.71 7.02
C THR A 230 -12.64 -35.49 7.18
N GLY A 231 -12.09 -35.58 8.41
CA GLY A 231 -10.74 -36.03 8.69
C GLY A 231 -9.68 -34.93 8.59
N CYS A 232 -10.07 -33.67 8.32
CA CYS A 232 -9.15 -32.53 8.23
C CYS A 232 -8.40 -32.32 9.54
N ALA A 233 -7.06 -32.37 9.48
CA ALA A 233 -6.16 -32.17 10.63
C ALA A 233 -5.51 -30.77 10.67
N LYS A 234 -5.91 -29.86 9.78
CA LYS A 234 -5.40 -28.47 9.72
C LYS A 234 -5.80 -27.68 10.96
N LEU A 235 -5.06 -26.63 11.28
CA LEU A 235 -5.38 -25.76 12.40
C LEU A 235 -6.59 -24.89 12.05
N VAL A 236 -7.57 -24.82 12.96
CA VAL A 236 -8.84 -24.09 12.75
C VAL A 236 -8.83 -22.79 13.53
N PHE A 237 -9.15 -21.70 12.85
CA PHE A 237 -9.17 -20.33 13.36
C PHE A 237 -10.58 -19.74 13.27
N TYR A 238 -10.85 -18.77 14.15
CA TYR A 238 -12.09 -18.00 14.13
C TYR A 238 -11.79 -16.50 14.22
N ASN A 239 -12.55 -15.71 13.46
CA ASN A 239 -12.39 -14.27 13.35
C ASN A 239 -12.95 -13.55 14.57
N VAL A 240 -12.24 -12.54 15.08
CA VAL A 240 -12.62 -11.77 16.28
C VAL A 240 -12.97 -10.30 16.00
N SER A 241 -12.76 -9.83 14.77
CA SER A 241 -12.55 -8.40 14.47
C SER A 241 -13.81 -7.54 14.51
N GLN A 242 -15.00 -8.15 14.48
CA GLN A 242 -16.27 -7.41 14.41
C GLN A 242 -16.74 -6.93 15.79
N ASP A 243 -16.41 -7.68 16.84
CA ASP A 243 -16.74 -7.38 18.23
C ASP A 243 -15.84 -8.23 19.14
N PHE A 244 -14.82 -7.58 19.70
CA PHE A 244 -13.81 -8.25 20.49
C PHE A 244 -14.38 -8.98 21.72
N ARG A 245 -15.58 -8.63 22.22
CA ARG A 245 -16.22 -9.33 23.35
C ARG A 245 -16.45 -10.82 23.07
N ILE A 246 -16.49 -11.24 21.81
CA ILE A 246 -16.58 -12.65 21.42
C ILE A 246 -15.36 -13.49 21.86
N GLY A 247 -14.24 -12.86 22.23
CA GLY A 247 -12.98 -13.54 22.56
C GLY A 247 -13.14 -14.66 23.61
N GLU A 248 -14.02 -14.48 24.59
CA GLU A 248 -14.32 -15.49 25.60
C GLU A 248 -14.99 -16.75 25.00
N ALA A 249 -15.90 -16.57 24.03
CA ALA A 249 -16.51 -17.68 23.31
C ALA A 249 -15.47 -18.45 22.49
N ILE A 250 -14.58 -17.74 21.80
CA ILE A 250 -13.48 -18.35 21.03
C ILE A 250 -12.58 -19.18 21.97
N ARG A 251 -12.17 -18.61 23.10
CA ARG A 251 -11.34 -19.27 24.12
C ARG A 251 -11.96 -20.57 24.65
N ARG A 252 -13.29 -20.60 24.83
CA ARG A 252 -14.04 -21.77 25.32
C ARG A 252 -14.43 -22.77 24.23
N SER A 253 -14.26 -22.39 22.95
CA SER A 253 -14.58 -23.23 21.81
C SER A 253 -13.46 -24.21 21.46
N LYS A 254 -13.69 -25.01 20.41
CA LYS A 254 -12.74 -25.93 19.79
C LYS A 254 -11.82 -25.24 18.77
N ALA A 255 -12.01 -23.95 18.49
CA ALA A 255 -11.09 -23.19 17.65
C ALA A 255 -9.69 -23.18 18.30
N GLN A 256 -8.66 -23.26 17.46
CA GLN A 256 -7.27 -23.41 17.89
C GLN A 256 -6.47 -22.11 17.78
N GLY A 257 -7.06 -21.05 17.25
CA GLY A 257 -6.43 -19.75 17.08
C GLY A 257 -7.43 -18.69 16.66
N VAL A 258 -6.95 -17.45 16.55
CA VAL A 258 -7.75 -16.26 16.30
C VAL A 258 -7.18 -15.44 15.13
N THR A 259 -8.08 -14.87 14.32
CA THR A 259 -7.76 -14.02 13.18
C THR A 259 -8.24 -12.57 13.38
N PHE A 260 -7.42 -11.60 12.96
CA PHE A 260 -7.63 -10.16 13.14
C PHE A 260 -7.59 -9.38 11.80
N GLY A 261 -8.48 -8.40 11.67
CA GLY A 261 -8.50 -7.37 10.62
C GLY A 261 -7.97 -6.04 11.15
N TRP A 262 -7.26 -5.24 10.33
CA TRP A 262 -6.78 -3.92 10.77
C TRP A 262 -6.61 -2.87 9.65
N TYR A 263 -7.36 -1.77 9.74
CA TYR A 263 -7.34 -0.65 8.79
C TYR A 263 -7.18 0.70 9.54
N PRO A 264 -5.96 1.01 10.04
CA PRO A 264 -5.70 2.13 10.94
C PRO A 264 -5.93 3.52 10.32
N THR A 265 -5.96 3.66 9.00
CA THR A 265 -6.21 4.94 8.31
C THR A 265 -7.67 5.13 7.86
N GLY A 266 -8.56 4.17 8.12
CA GLY A 266 -9.91 4.16 7.53
C GLY A 266 -9.90 3.60 6.10
N LEU A 267 -11.09 3.43 5.51
CA LEU A 267 -11.28 2.90 4.16
C LEU A 267 -12.12 3.88 3.34
N ASN A 268 -11.87 3.93 2.03
CA ASN A 268 -12.66 4.66 1.04
C ASN A 268 -12.68 6.19 1.23
N ALA A 269 -11.53 6.80 1.50
CA ALA A 269 -11.36 8.25 1.55
C ALA A 269 -11.73 8.93 0.21
N GLY A 270 -11.64 8.19 -0.90
CA GLY A 270 -11.97 8.68 -2.24
C GLY A 270 -10.88 9.54 -2.87
N HIS A 271 -9.73 9.64 -2.22
CA HIS A 271 -8.54 10.38 -2.65
C HIS A 271 -7.32 9.88 -1.86
N GLU A 272 -6.12 10.15 -2.36
CA GLU A 272 -4.86 9.82 -1.65
C GLU A 272 -4.77 10.61 -0.34
N LEU A 273 -4.60 9.89 0.77
CA LEU A 273 -4.36 10.49 2.08
C LEU A 273 -2.94 11.07 2.15
N GLU A 274 -2.82 12.21 2.81
CA GLU A 274 -1.54 12.87 3.08
C GLU A 274 -1.26 12.90 4.60
N GLY A 275 -0.01 13.16 4.99
CA GLY A 275 0.38 13.30 6.39
C GLY A 275 1.05 12.07 7.01
N ASN A 276 1.46 12.19 8.27
CA ASN A 276 2.18 11.14 8.99
C ASN A 276 1.22 10.23 9.75
N HIS A 277 1.12 8.98 9.32
CA HIS A 277 0.25 7.97 9.93
C HIS A 277 1.00 6.93 10.79
N LEU A 278 2.32 7.07 11.00
CA LEU A 278 3.11 6.05 11.73
C LEU A 278 2.63 5.85 13.17
N ARG A 279 2.15 6.91 13.83
CA ARG A 279 1.59 6.81 15.19
C ARG A 279 0.31 5.97 15.26
N ALA A 280 -0.47 5.89 14.18
CA ALA A 280 -1.69 5.10 14.14
C ALA A 280 -1.40 3.59 14.19
N VAL A 281 -0.14 3.20 14.01
CA VAL A 281 0.30 1.80 13.97
C VAL A 281 1.35 1.48 15.04
N ASP A 282 1.46 2.27 16.09
CA ASP A 282 2.43 2.04 17.19
C ASP A 282 2.13 0.78 18.00
N THR A 283 0.84 0.51 18.25
CA THR A 283 0.39 -0.61 19.08
C THR A 283 -0.91 -1.19 18.54
N PHE A 284 -1.18 -2.45 18.85
CA PHE A 284 -2.45 -3.12 18.56
C PHE A 284 -2.95 -3.87 19.81
N PRO A 285 -3.45 -3.14 20.83
CA PRO A 285 -3.75 -3.70 22.14
C PRO A 285 -4.82 -4.79 22.12
N ASP A 286 -5.76 -4.75 21.17
CA ASP A 286 -6.84 -5.75 21.08
C ASP A 286 -6.31 -7.17 20.81
N MET A 287 -5.15 -7.30 20.14
CA MET A 287 -4.48 -8.60 19.95
C MET A 287 -3.89 -9.18 21.25
N LEU A 288 -3.71 -8.36 22.29
CA LEU A 288 -3.13 -8.76 23.58
C LEU A 288 -4.17 -9.00 24.67
N ARG A 289 -5.47 -8.99 24.34
CA ARG A 289 -6.54 -9.19 25.32
C ARG A 289 -6.36 -10.52 26.07
N PRO A 290 -6.49 -10.55 27.42
CA PRO A 290 -6.13 -11.72 28.23
C PRO A 290 -6.84 -13.02 27.85
N GLU A 291 -8.11 -12.95 27.45
CA GLU A 291 -8.90 -14.11 27.01
C GLU A 291 -8.36 -14.77 25.73
N LEU A 292 -7.57 -14.04 24.92
CA LEU A 292 -6.89 -14.56 23.74
C LEU A 292 -5.49 -15.09 24.08
N GLY A 293 -5.14 -15.15 25.36
CA GLY A 293 -3.86 -15.67 25.84
C GLY A 293 -3.58 -17.09 25.34
N ARG A 294 -2.35 -17.32 24.86
CA ARG A 294 -1.87 -18.61 24.29
C ARG A 294 -2.57 -19.08 23.01
N LEU A 295 -3.53 -18.35 22.46
CA LEU A 295 -4.01 -18.62 21.11
C LEU A 295 -3.00 -18.07 20.09
N PRO A 296 -2.62 -18.85 19.06
CA PRO A 296 -1.96 -18.32 17.88
C PRO A 296 -2.77 -17.22 17.22
N ARG A 297 -2.05 -16.25 16.63
CA ARG A 297 -2.64 -15.05 16.05
C ARG A 297 -2.26 -14.92 14.58
N ILE A 298 -3.26 -14.70 13.75
CA ILE A 298 -3.11 -14.39 12.33
C ILE A 298 -3.75 -13.02 12.07
N VAL A 299 -3.06 -12.14 11.37
CA VAL A 299 -3.67 -10.96 10.77
C VAL A 299 -4.11 -11.37 9.36
N TYR A 300 -5.40 -11.69 9.20
CA TYR A 300 -5.90 -12.29 7.96
C TYR A 300 -6.12 -11.24 6.87
N GLU A 301 -6.38 -10.01 7.28
CA GLU A 301 -6.43 -8.83 6.42
C GLU A 301 -5.91 -7.59 7.14
N PHE A 302 -5.11 -6.80 6.45
CA PHE A 302 -4.73 -5.46 6.90
C PHE A 302 -4.38 -4.61 5.69
N ASP A 303 -4.36 -3.30 5.87
CA ASP A 303 -3.70 -2.39 4.93
C ASP A 303 -3.42 -1.07 5.67
N SER A 304 -2.67 -0.18 5.02
CA SER A 304 -2.77 1.26 5.23
C SER A 304 -3.54 1.86 4.04
N PRO A 305 -4.89 1.80 4.05
CA PRO A 305 -5.67 2.21 2.89
C PRO A 305 -5.47 3.67 2.51
N ASP A 306 -5.72 3.96 1.23
CA ASP A 306 -5.66 5.28 0.62
C ASP A 306 -4.26 5.95 0.67
N LEU A 307 -3.21 5.16 0.97
CA LEU A 307 -1.82 5.60 1.02
C LEU A 307 -0.94 4.86 0.01
N ARG A 308 0.03 5.58 -0.58
CA ARG A 308 1.07 5.03 -1.49
C ARG A 308 2.49 5.07 -0.92
N THR A 309 2.59 5.33 0.38
CA THR A 309 3.87 5.61 1.08
C THR A 309 4.78 4.38 1.17
N GLY A 310 6.07 4.64 1.40
CA GLY A 310 7.10 3.61 1.59
C GLY A 310 7.27 3.16 3.05
N THR A 311 6.43 3.60 3.99
CA THR A 311 6.72 3.53 5.44
C THR A 311 5.76 2.67 6.26
N MET A 312 4.49 2.57 5.86
CA MET A 312 3.44 2.00 6.69
C MET A 312 3.57 0.48 6.89
N TYR A 313 3.78 -0.31 5.83
CA TYR A 313 3.81 -1.77 5.98
C TYR A 313 4.92 -2.29 6.89
N PRO A 314 6.18 -1.82 6.82
CA PRO A 314 7.20 -2.23 7.79
C PRO A 314 6.83 -1.86 9.24
N ALA A 315 6.23 -0.69 9.45
CA ALA A 315 5.78 -0.26 10.78
C ALA A 315 4.62 -1.13 11.31
N MET A 316 3.67 -1.49 10.45
CA MET A 316 2.58 -2.43 10.79
C MET A 316 3.11 -3.83 11.09
N ALA A 317 4.02 -4.35 10.26
CA ALA A 317 4.65 -5.66 10.48
C ALA A 317 5.45 -5.71 11.79
N ARG A 318 6.16 -4.63 12.13
CA ARG A 318 6.83 -4.48 13.45
C ARG A 318 5.82 -4.62 14.58
N THR A 319 4.68 -3.95 14.47
CA THR A 319 3.61 -4.02 15.47
C THR A 319 2.98 -5.42 15.55
N PHE A 320 2.75 -6.07 14.41
CA PHE A 320 2.29 -7.46 14.35
C PHE A 320 3.22 -8.42 15.09
N ARG A 321 4.54 -8.27 14.90
CA ARG A 321 5.54 -9.06 15.62
C ARG A 321 5.53 -8.74 17.11
N ALA A 322 5.39 -7.47 17.49
CA ALA A 322 5.30 -7.04 18.89
C ALA A 322 4.06 -7.61 19.62
N VAL A 323 2.96 -7.86 18.92
CA VAL A 323 1.73 -8.48 19.49
C VAL A 323 1.61 -9.97 19.20
N GLY A 324 2.64 -10.57 18.59
CA GLY A 324 2.82 -12.00 18.48
C GLY A 324 2.11 -12.69 17.30
N ALA A 325 1.80 -11.95 16.23
CA ALA A 325 1.27 -12.51 14.99
C ALA A 325 2.31 -13.41 14.29
N GLN A 326 1.82 -14.50 13.70
CA GLN A 326 2.63 -15.49 12.98
C GLN A 326 2.30 -15.56 11.48
N PHE A 327 1.25 -14.88 11.05
CA PHE A 327 0.85 -14.74 9.66
C PHE A 327 0.27 -13.32 9.51
N ALA A 328 0.65 -12.59 8.46
CA ALA A 328 -0.04 -11.37 8.06
C ALA A 328 -0.34 -11.37 6.55
N ALA A 329 -1.59 -11.13 6.16
CA ALA A 329 -2.00 -10.94 4.75
C ALA A 329 -2.57 -9.54 4.53
N MET A 330 -1.96 -8.77 3.63
CA MET A 330 -2.48 -7.49 3.16
C MET A 330 -3.79 -7.70 2.37
N PHE A 331 -4.79 -6.83 2.49
CA PHE A 331 -6.01 -6.89 1.67
C PHE A 331 -6.05 -5.69 0.74
N ALA A 332 -6.30 -5.83 -0.56
CA ALA A 332 -6.01 -7.02 -1.36
C ALA A 332 -5.00 -6.66 -2.46
N TYR A 333 -4.26 -7.67 -2.92
CA TYR A 333 -3.30 -7.47 -4.00
C TYR A 333 -4.04 -7.14 -5.29
N ASP A 334 -3.70 -6.03 -5.93
CA ASP A 334 -4.28 -5.65 -7.22
C ASP A 334 -3.52 -6.38 -8.34
N MET A 335 -4.24 -7.19 -9.12
CA MET A 335 -3.66 -8.03 -10.16
C MET A 335 -2.95 -7.20 -11.23
N LEU A 336 -1.88 -7.74 -11.81
CA LEU A 336 -1.06 -7.03 -12.79
C LEU A 336 -1.87 -6.40 -13.93
N LYS A 337 -2.91 -7.10 -14.44
CA LYS A 337 -3.73 -6.59 -15.56
C LYS A 337 -4.68 -5.46 -15.17
N THR A 338 -5.12 -5.39 -13.92
CA THR A 338 -6.07 -4.37 -13.42
C THR A 338 -5.40 -3.20 -12.72
N ALA A 339 -4.16 -3.38 -12.28
CA ALA A 339 -3.43 -2.43 -11.44
C ALA A 339 -3.06 -1.09 -12.09
N SER A 340 -3.21 -0.92 -13.40
CA SER A 340 -3.15 0.43 -13.98
C SER A 340 -4.33 1.33 -13.59
N ARG A 341 -5.41 0.75 -13.06
CA ARG A 341 -6.72 1.39 -12.82
C ARG A 341 -7.18 1.36 -11.36
N ASN A 342 -6.58 0.49 -10.54
CA ASN A 342 -7.07 0.19 -9.19
C ASN A 342 -8.53 -0.29 -9.21
N LEU A 343 -8.79 -1.31 -10.04
CA LEU A 343 -10.16 -1.65 -10.47
C LEU A 343 -10.93 -2.53 -9.46
N GLY A 344 -10.22 -3.40 -8.75
CA GLY A 344 -10.83 -4.39 -7.85
C GLY A 344 -11.37 -3.76 -6.56
N TRP A 345 -10.48 -3.16 -5.76
CA TRP A 345 -10.80 -2.58 -4.46
C TRP A 345 -10.20 -1.18 -4.34
N GLN A 346 -11.07 -0.17 -4.48
CA GLN A 346 -10.72 1.26 -4.59
C GLN A 346 -9.66 1.75 -3.60
N THR A 347 -9.62 1.23 -2.38
CA THR A 347 -8.83 1.83 -1.29
C THR A 347 -7.45 1.22 -1.08
N HIS A 348 -7.16 0.05 -1.66
CA HIS A 348 -6.01 -0.77 -1.25
C HIS A 348 -4.74 -0.57 -2.08
N TYR A 349 -4.91 -0.52 -3.40
CA TYR A 349 -3.89 -0.26 -4.40
C TYR A 349 -2.46 -0.71 -4.06
N LEU A 350 -2.19 -2.01 -4.22
CA LEU A 350 -0.85 -2.60 -4.11
C LEU A 350 -0.61 -3.57 -5.25
N ASN A 351 0.41 -3.28 -6.05
CA ASN A 351 0.94 -4.13 -7.11
C ASN A 351 2.46 -3.91 -7.26
N LEU A 352 3.22 -4.97 -7.54
CA LEU A 352 4.67 -4.92 -7.69
C LEU A 352 5.12 -3.88 -8.73
N VAL A 353 4.43 -3.79 -9.86
CA VAL A 353 4.79 -2.91 -10.97
C VAL A 353 4.20 -1.53 -10.78
N TYR A 354 2.89 -1.43 -10.53
CA TYR A 354 2.18 -0.15 -10.57
C TYR A 354 2.28 0.68 -9.27
N THR A 355 2.81 0.11 -8.19
CA THR A 355 2.96 0.80 -6.90
C THR A 355 4.35 0.62 -6.31
N PRO A 356 5.44 0.90 -7.05
CA PRO A 356 6.76 0.36 -6.76
C PRO A 356 7.29 0.72 -5.36
N ARG A 357 7.00 1.93 -4.88
CA ARG A 357 7.33 2.36 -3.52
C ARG A 357 6.56 1.57 -2.45
N LYS A 358 5.23 1.50 -2.58
CA LYS A 358 4.36 0.75 -1.65
C LYS A 358 4.70 -0.74 -1.67
N ALA A 359 4.93 -1.31 -2.86
CA ALA A 359 5.35 -2.70 -3.06
C ALA A 359 6.69 -3.01 -2.40
N MET A 360 7.73 -2.18 -2.58
CA MET A 360 9.00 -2.39 -1.88
C MET A 360 8.86 -2.29 -0.36
N SER A 361 7.96 -1.44 0.15
CA SER A 361 7.68 -1.41 1.59
C SER A 361 7.05 -2.73 2.07
N ALA A 362 6.26 -3.39 1.22
CA ALA A 362 5.67 -4.69 1.52
C ALA A 362 6.71 -5.84 1.44
N VAL A 363 7.68 -5.75 0.53
CA VAL A 363 8.84 -6.66 0.50
C VAL A 363 9.63 -6.55 1.81
N ILE A 364 9.86 -5.32 2.28
CA ILE A 364 10.54 -5.09 3.57
C ILE A 364 9.68 -5.63 4.73
N ALA A 365 8.36 -5.45 4.69
CA ALA A 365 7.45 -5.95 5.72
C ALA A 365 7.46 -7.49 5.85
N ALA A 366 7.64 -8.22 4.74
CA ALA A 366 7.86 -9.67 4.78
C ALA A 366 9.13 -10.03 5.57
N GLU A 367 10.25 -9.34 5.29
CA GLU A 367 11.49 -9.54 6.05
C GLU A 367 11.35 -9.13 7.53
N VAL A 368 10.53 -8.11 7.84
CA VAL A 368 10.19 -7.75 9.23
C VAL A 368 9.51 -8.93 9.94
N MET A 369 8.52 -9.56 9.28
CA MET A 369 7.86 -10.74 9.84
C MET A 369 8.83 -11.91 10.06
N HIS A 370 9.73 -12.16 9.10
CA HIS A 370 10.67 -13.28 9.13
C HIS A 370 11.81 -13.10 10.14
N ARG A 371 12.30 -11.87 10.33
CA ARG A 371 13.51 -11.59 11.12
C ARG A 371 13.21 -11.16 12.55
N LEU A 372 12.13 -10.42 12.80
CA LEU A 372 11.90 -9.89 14.14
C LEU A 372 11.37 -10.97 15.09
N PRO A 373 11.86 -11.01 16.34
CA PRO A 373 11.36 -11.93 17.33
C PRO A 373 9.92 -11.62 17.71
N ARG A 374 9.13 -12.67 17.91
CA ARG A 374 7.75 -12.61 18.37
C ARG A 374 7.68 -11.99 19.77
N LEU A 375 6.68 -11.15 20.01
CA LEU A 375 6.40 -10.45 21.28
C LEU A 375 7.47 -9.44 21.73
N ARG A 376 8.36 -8.98 20.84
CA ARG A 376 9.30 -7.91 21.17
C ARG A 376 8.74 -6.53 20.83
N SER A 377 8.64 -5.65 21.82
CA SER A 377 8.31 -4.24 21.64
C SER A 377 9.55 -3.42 21.24
N TYR A 378 9.29 -2.31 20.52
CA TYR A 378 10.29 -1.33 20.08
C TYR A 378 9.97 0.09 20.58
N GLY A 379 9.06 0.23 21.55
CA GLY A 379 8.66 1.51 22.11
C GLY A 379 7.63 2.28 21.27
N PRO A 380 7.29 3.51 21.67
CA PRO A 380 6.40 4.40 20.92
C PRO A 380 7.13 5.08 19.76
N TYR A 381 6.39 5.78 18.91
CA TYR A 381 6.96 6.72 17.94
C TYR A 381 7.46 7.99 18.66
N PRO A 382 8.62 8.56 18.27
CA PRO A 382 9.43 8.23 17.10
C PRO A 382 10.54 7.20 17.34
N GLU A 383 10.77 6.72 18.56
CA GLU A 383 11.86 5.78 18.88
C GLU A 383 11.73 4.47 18.07
N ASN A 384 10.50 4.03 17.84
CA ASN A 384 10.18 2.82 17.08
C ASN A 384 10.39 2.97 15.56
N THR A 385 10.89 4.11 15.06
CA THR A 385 11.27 4.27 13.65
C THR A 385 12.54 3.51 13.28
N HIS A 386 13.25 2.98 14.27
CA HIS A 386 14.37 2.06 14.12
C HIS A 386 14.10 0.77 14.92
N PHE A 387 14.20 -0.39 14.28
CA PHE A 387 13.89 -1.67 14.91
C PHE A 387 14.66 -2.82 14.27
N GLY A 388 15.54 -3.48 15.02
CA GLY A 388 16.47 -4.45 14.43
C GLY A 388 17.34 -3.78 13.36
N ASP A 389 17.44 -4.39 12.18
CA ASP A 389 18.16 -3.86 11.01
C ASP A 389 17.27 -2.96 10.12
N PHE A 390 16.07 -2.59 10.60
CA PHE A 390 15.08 -1.86 9.84
C PHE A 390 14.97 -0.41 10.28
N ARG A 391 14.68 0.46 9.31
CA ARG A 391 14.40 1.88 9.56
C ARG A 391 13.27 2.38 8.66
N VAL A 392 12.45 3.28 9.21
CA VAL A 392 11.43 4.03 8.48
C VAL A 392 11.65 5.53 8.67
N SER A 393 11.35 6.33 7.64
CA SER A 393 11.45 7.79 7.66
C SER A 393 10.25 8.40 6.96
N TYR A 394 9.40 9.09 7.73
CA TYR A 394 8.27 9.82 7.18
C TYR A 394 8.71 10.98 6.29
N ASP A 395 9.62 11.83 6.78
CA ASP A 395 10.07 13.04 6.06
C ASP A 395 10.74 12.72 4.72
N GLY A 396 11.44 11.58 4.65
CA GLY A 396 12.05 11.10 3.41
C GLY A 396 11.14 10.20 2.57
N ASP A 397 9.97 9.83 3.08
CA ASP A 397 9.09 8.77 2.58
C ASP A 397 9.85 7.52 2.10
N TRP A 398 10.66 6.97 3.00
CA TRP A 398 11.40 5.75 2.74
C TRP A 398 11.46 4.79 3.92
N SER A 399 11.60 3.50 3.61
CA SER A 399 11.99 2.46 4.56
C SER A 399 13.13 1.63 4.02
N ALA A 400 13.89 0.98 4.90
CA ALA A 400 14.98 0.10 4.51
C ALA A 400 15.21 -1.05 5.48
N LEU A 401 15.71 -2.17 4.94
CA LEU A 401 16.44 -3.23 5.63
C LEU A 401 17.92 -3.06 5.30
N THR A 402 18.77 -2.85 6.30
CA THR A 402 20.23 -2.70 6.16
C THR A 402 20.96 -3.80 6.92
N ALA A 403 20.99 -5.02 6.36
CA ALA A 403 21.62 -6.19 6.97
C ALA A 403 22.90 -6.62 6.22
N PHE A 404 23.64 -7.57 6.80
CA PHE A 404 24.84 -8.15 6.19
C PHE A 404 24.55 -8.92 4.89
N ASP A 405 23.42 -9.64 4.84
CA ASP A 405 23.05 -10.51 3.72
C ASP A 405 22.12 -9.84 2.70
N ALA A 406 21.42 -8.77 3.11
CA ALA A 406 20.39 -8.13 2.32
C ALA A 406 20.35 -6.60 2.52
N PHE A 407 20.17 -5.87 1.41
CA PHE A 407 19.95 -4.42 1.43
C PHE A 407 18.72 -4.06 0.59
N LEU A 408 17.60 -3.75 1.27
CA LEU A 408 16.31 -3.50 0.63
C LEU A 408 15.82 -2.10 0.99
N TYR A 409 15.23 -1.36 0.05
CA TYR A 409 14.70 -0.02 0.32
C TYR A 409 13.50 0.36 -0.55
N ALA A 410 12.57 1.08 0.07
CA ALA A 410 11.36 1.61 -0.55
C ALA A 410 11.46 3.14 -0.62
N GLY A 411 12.20 3.68 -1.58
CA GLY A 411 12.52 5.10 -1.69
C GLY A 411 14.03 5.34 -1.62
N SER A 412 14.48 6.47 -2.16
CA SER A 412 15.91 6.78 -2.19
C SER A 412 16.46 7.00 -0.77
N THR A 413 17.59 6.36 -0.46
CA THR A 413 18.24 6.41 0.85
C THR A 413 19.74 6.66 0.71
N ARG A 414 20.36 7.13 1.79
CA ARG A 414 21.84 7.23 1.90
C ARG A 414 22.40 6.19 2.87
N ALA A 415 21.57 5.24 3.31
CA ALA A 415 22.01 4.17 4.18
C ALA A 415 23.05 3.30 3.48
N THR A 416 24.05 2.85 4.24
CA THR A 416 25.11 1.98 3.76
C THR A 416 24.99 0.62 4.45
N PRO A 417 24.96 -0.50 3.72
CA PRO A 417 24.96 -1.82 4.34
C PRO A 417 26.27 -2.05 5.10
N PRO A 418 26.24 -2.80 6.22
CA PRO A 418 27.40 -2.96 7.10
C PRO A 418 28.58 -3.69 6.43
N ASP A 419 28.31 -4.62 5.51
CA ASP A 419 29.31 -5.30 4.70
C ASP A 419 28.80 -5.51 3.26
N PRO A 420 29.16 -4.63 2.32
CA PRO A 420 28.76 -4.77 0.92
C PRO A 420 29.23 -6.08 0.25
N ALA A 421 30.30 -6.72 0.73
CA ALA A 421 30.82 -7.95 0.12
C ALA A 421 30.02 -9.20 0.54
N ALA A 422 29.37 -9.15 1.70
CA ALA A 422 28.52 -10.22 2.22
C ALA A 422 27.11 -10.25 1.63
N LEU A 423 26.69 -9.16 0.95
CA LEU A 423 25.37 -9.06 0.36
C LEU A 423 25.08 -10.20 -0.63
N ARG A 424 23.85 -10.70 -0.55
CA ARG A 424 23.29 -11.72 -1.46
C ARG A 424 22.07 -11.22 -2.21
N ARG A 425 21.35 -10.25 -1.64
CA ARG A 425 20.14 -9.66 -2.23
C ARG A 425 20.16 -8.15 -2.05
N ILE A 426 19.84 -7.44 -3.12
CA ILE A 426 19.58 -6.01 -3.10
C ILE A 426 18.29 -5.77 -3.86
N ALA A 427 17.39 -4.96 -3.34
CA ALA A 427 16.18 -4.60 -4.04
C ALA A 427 15.76 -3.19 -3.68
N GLY A 428 15.32 -2.42 -4.67
CA GLY A 428 15.13 -0.99 -4.47
C GLY A 428 14.10 -0.38 -5.39
N TYR A 429 13.34 0.56 -4.84
CA TYR A 429 12.74 1.66 -5.59
C TYR A 429 13.52 2.94 -5.24
N GLY A 430 14.03 3.66 -6.24
CA GLY A 430 14.92 4.82 -6.06
C GLY A 430 16.41 4.46 -6.01
N SER A 431 17.22 5.32 -5.39
CA SER A 431 18.68 5.19 -5.35
C SER A 431 19.23 4.97 -3.93
N SER A 432 20.39 4.32 -3.82
CA SER A 432 21.12 4.04 -2.58
C SER A 432 22.62 4.28 -2.72
N SER A 433 23.39 3.97 -1.66
CA SER A 433 24.86 3.99 -1.71
C SER A 433 25.47 2.90 -2.60
N ILE A 434 24.70 1.85 -2.96
CA ILE A 434 25.16 0.72 -3.77
C ILE A 434 24.65 0.80 -5.21
N VAL A 435 23.42 1.28 -5.40
CA VAL A 435 22.79 1.41 -6.73
C VAL A 435 22.23 2.81 -6.90
N THR A 436 22.71 3.54 -7.92
CA THR A 436 22.03 4.76 -8.39
C THR A 436 21.24 4.43 -9.64
N TYR A 437 19.97 4.83 -9.69
CA TYR A 437 19.08 4.54 -10.80
C TYR A 437 18.17 5.73 -11.10
N ASP A 438 18.14 6.15 -12.36
CA ASP A 438 17.37 7.31 -12.82
C ASP A 438 15.88 6.98 -13.07
N GLY A 439 15.53 5.70 -13.16
CA GLY A 439 14.17 5.23 -13.40
C GLY A 439 13.29 5.21 -12.15
N GLU A 440 11.99 5.04 -12.37
CA GLU A 440 10.93 5.00 -11.35
C GLU A 440 10.32 3.60 -11.21
N GLY A 441 10.97 2.56 -11.72
CA GLY A 441 10.64 1.15 -11.50
C GLY A 441 11.39 0.51 -10.34
N ILE A 442 10.94 -0.68 -9.90
CA ILE A 442 11.71 -1.53 -8.96
C ILE A 442 12.83 -2.23 -9.71
N TYR A 443 13.97 -2.39 -9.06
CA TYR A 443 14.99 -3.37 -9.47
C TYR A 443 15.35 -4.32 -8.34
N PHE A 444 15.84 -5.48 -8.74
CA PHE A 444 16.36 -6.49 -7.85
C PHE A 444 17.69 -7.04 -8.38
N LEU A 445 18.64 -7.25 -7.47
CA LEU A 445 19.95 -7.82 -7.69
C LEU A 445 20.13 -9.02 -6.76
N ASP A 446 20.21 -10.21 -7.35
CA ASP A 446 20.38 -11.46 -6.61
C ASP A 446 21.73 -12.09 -6.96
N LYS A 447 22.53 -12.41 -5.94
CA LYS A 447 23.84 -13.03 -6.12
C LYS A 447 23.67 -14.48 -6.56
N VAL A 448 24.16 -14.82 -7.75
CA VAL A 448 24.12 -16.19 -8.28
C VAL A 448 25.30 -16.99 -7.74
N ARG A 449 26.49 -16.39 -7.83
CA ARG A 449 27.78 -16.89 -7.33
C ARG A 449 28.76 -15.70 -7.24
N PRO A 450 29.95 -15.82 -6.62
CA PRO A 450 30.90 -14.71 -6.58
C PRO A 450 31.15 -14.10 -7.97
N GLY A 451 31.00 -12.78 -8.07
CA GLY A 451 31.19 -12.03 -9.31
C GLY A 451 30.11 -12.21 -10.39
N VAL A 452 29.00 -12.91 -10.08
CA VAL A 452 27.86 -13.09 -11.00
C VAL A 452 26.54 -12.80 -10.27
N TRP A 453 25.79 -11.83 -10.80
CA TRP A 453 24.53 -11.36 -10.24
C TRP A 453 23.41 -11.38 -11.29
N ARG A 454 22.18 -11.69 -10.88
CA ARG A 454 20.97 -11.51 -11.70
C ARG A 454 20.38 -10.16 -11.37
N LEU A 455 20.22 -9.30 -12.37
CA LEU A 455 19.50 -8.03 -12.29
C LEU A 455 18.13 -8.21 -12.94
N GLU A 456 17.09 -7.76 -12.27
CA GLU A 456 15.73 -7.67 -12.81
C GLU A 456 15.23 -6.25 -12.63
N VAL A 457 14.72 -5.63 -13.69
CA VAL A 457 14.27 -4.24 -13.70
C VAL A 457 12.85 -4.19 -14.23
N TYR A 458 11.93 -3.61 -13.47
CA TYR A 458 10.55 -3.36 -13.89
C TYR A 458 10.39 -1.99 -14.55
N PRO A 459 9.34 -1.77 -15.35
CA PRO A 459 9.04 -0.46 -15.95
C PRO A 459 8.83 0.63 -14.91
N ASP A 460 8.96 1.89 -15.36
CA ASP A 460 8.60 3.03 -14.53
C ASP A 460 7.10 3.03 -14.27
N ALA A 461 6.68 3.29 -13.03
CA ALA A 461 5.27 3.47 -12.70
C ALA A 461 4.98 4.94 -12.39
N VAL A 462 4.31 5.59 -13.34
CA VAL A 462 4.14 7.03 -13.33
C VAL A 462 2.66 7.37 -13.05
N PRO A 463 2.35 8.03 -11.91
CA PRO A 463 0.97 8.40 -11.60
C PRO A 463 0.46 9.45 -12.57
N VAL A 464 -0.76 9.25 -13.06
CA VAL A 464 -1.46 10.17 -13.98
C VAL A 464 -2.86 10.57 -13.49
N GLY A 465 -3.33 9.96 -12.40
CA GLY A 465 -4.56 10.32 -11.69
C GLY A 465 -4.49 9.88 -10.23
N ASP A 466 -5.48 10.29 -9.44
CA ASP A 466 -5.61 9.79 -8.07
C ASP A 466 -6.17 8.35 -8.12
N PRO A 467 -5.42 7.35 -7.61
CA PRO A 467 -5.85 5.96 -7.69
C PRO A 467 -7.04 5.63 -6.80
N PHE A 468 -7.33 6.45 -5.80
CA PHE A 468 -8.37 6.19 -4.82
C PHE A 468 -9.69 6.89 -5.15
N GLU A 469 -9.79 7.56 -6.31
CA GLU A 469 -11.08 7.97 -6.89
C GLU A 469 -11.97 6.75 -7.21
N PRO A 470 -13.30 6.91 -7.40
CA PRO A 470 -14.19 5.80 -7.74
C PRO A 470 -13.65 4.92 -8.88
N PRO A 471 -13.71 3.58 -8.76
CA PRO A 471 -13.13 2.67 -9.74
C PRO A 471 -13.89 2.73 -11.07
N SER A 472 -13.17 2.57 -12.18
CA SER A 472 -13.74 2.51 -13.53
C SER A 472 -12.80 1.76 -14.47
N ALA A 473 -13.37 0.94 -15.36
CA ALA A 473 -12.61 0.20 -16.37
C ALA A 473 -11.93 1.13 -17.39
N ASP A 474 -12.42 2.36 -17.54
CA ASP A 474 -11.91 3.35 -18.49
C ASP A 474 -10.88 4.32 -17.86
N LYS A 475 -10.64 4.22 -16.54
CA LYS A 475 -9.79 5.15 -15.79
C LYS A 475 -8.40 4.57 -15.54
N ILE A 476 -7.38 5.10 -16.20
CA ILE A 476 -5.98 4.79 -15.90
C ILE A 476 -5.45 5.79 -14.87
N VAL A 477 -4.92 5.28 -13.76
CA VAL A 477 -4.40 6.09 -12.63
C VAL A 477 -2.87 6.03 -12.54
N THR A 478 -2.26 4.94 -13.04
CA THR A 478 -0.81 4.79 -13.16
C THR A 478 -0.44 4.16 -14.49
N ARG A 479 0.53 4.76 -15.19
CA ARG A 479 1.10 4.22 -16.44
C ARG A 479 2.39 3.47 -16.15
N ALA A 480 2.57 2.32 -16.80
CA ALA A 480 3.82 1.57 -16.76
C ALA A 480 4.62 1.84 -18.05
N ILE A 481 5.76 2.50 -17.95
CA ILE A 481 6.51 3.00 -19.10
C ILE A 481 7.89 2.33 -19.15
N SER A 482 8.15 1.62 -20.25
CA SER A 482 9.45 1.02 -20.51
C SER A 482 10.39 2.04 -21.14
N ARG A 483 11.39 2.48 -20.38
CA ARG A 483 12.39 3.47 -20.82
C ARG A 483 13.81 3.02 -20.45
N ALA A 484 14.77 3.48 -21.26
CA ALA A 484 16.18 3.29 -20.99
C ALA A 484 16.68 4.32 -19.97
N TRP A 485 17.27 3.84 -18.87
CA TRP A 485 17.78 4.67 -17.79
C TRP A 485 19.23 4.37 -17.47
N ALA A 486 19.97 5.38 -17.01
CA ALA A 486 21.29 5.14 -16.43
C ALA A 486 21.12 4.43 -15.07
N MET A 487 21.93 3.40 -14.89
CA MET A 487 22.10 2.68 -13.63
C MET A 487 23.59 2.58 -13.32
N THR A 488 23.97 2.78 -12.06
CA THR A 488 25.31 2.51 -11.56
C THR A 488 25.21 1.49 -10.44
N VAL A 489 25.95 0.39 -10.54
CA VAL A 489 26.05 -0.63 -9.48
C VAL A 489 27.48 -0.65 -8.95
N THR A 490 27.63 -0.49 -7.63
CA THR A 490 28.92 -0.49 -6.93
C THR A 490 28.99 -1.65 -5.96
N LEU A 491 29.46 -2.80 -6.43
CA LEU A 491 29.62 -4.01 -5.64
C LEU A 491 31.07 -4.48 -5.66
N PRO A 492 31.69 -4.78 -4.49
CA PRO A 492 33.09 -5.18 -4.43
C PRO A 492 33.45 -6.36 -5.33
N ASP A 493 32.58 -7.37 -5.43
CA ASP A 493 32.85 -8.58 -6.19
C ASP A 493 32.54 -8.49 -7.70
N LEU A 494 31.81 -7.46 -8.15
CA LEU A 494 31.66 -7.11 -9.57
C LEU A 494 32.80 -6.20 -10.05
N GLY A 495 33.40 -5.41 -9.15
CA GLY A 495 34.41 -4.41 -9.48
C GLY A 495 33.84 -3.24 -10.28
N ALA A 496 34.75 -2.40 -10.82
CA ALA A 496 34.37 -1.19 -11.54
C ALA A 496 33.93 -1.42 -12.99
N ALA A 497 34.14 -2.62 -13.54
CA ALA A 497 33.79 -2.95 -14.92
C ALA A 497 33.35 -4.41 -15.04
N PHE A 498 32.08 -4.62 -15.39
CA PHE A 498 31.46 -5.93 -15.58
C PHE A 498 30.64 -5.95 -16.87
N THR A 499 30.35 -7.14 -17.38
CA THR A 499 29.46 -7.33 -18.54
C THR A 499 28.01 -7.39 -18.07
N VAL A 500 27.10 -6.77 -18.83
CA VAL A 500 25.64 -6.81 -18.63
C VAL A 500 24.99 -7.49 -19.83
N GLN A 501 24.39 -8.67 -19.59
CA GLN A 501 23.85 -9.53 -20.64
C GLN A 501 22.36 -9.78 -20.42
N PRO A 502 21.48 -9.49 -21.40
CA PRO A 502 20.07 -9.83 -21.27
C PRO A 502 19.87 -11.35 -21.26
N VAL A 503 18.94 -11.82 -20.43
CA VAL A 503 18.52 -13.23 -20.37
C VAL A 503 17.07 -13.42 -20.86
N THR A 504 16.27 -12.36 -20.85
CA THR A 504 14.94 -12.35 -21.46
C THR A 504 15.01 -12.35 -22.98
N LYS A 505 14.11 -13.09 -23.62
CA LYS A 505 13.98 -13.15 -25.09
C LYS A 505 13.72 -11.76 -25.66
N GLY A 506 14.49 -11.37 -26.68
CA GLY A 506 14.39 -10.03 -27.30
C GLY A 506 15.06 -8.91 -26.51
N GLY A 507 15.76 -9.21 -25.41
CA GLY A 507 16.52 -8.22 -24.65
C GLY A 507 17.66 -7.61 -25.47
N ARG A 508 17.84 -6.30 -25.36
CA ARG A 508 18.91 -5.58 -26.07
C ARG A 508 20.24 -5.79 -25.35
N ALA A 509 21.30 -6.10 -26.11
CA ALA A 509 22.65 -6.17 -25.57
C ALA A 509 23.06 -4.82 -24.98
N VAL A 510 23.51 -4.82 -23.72
CA VAL A 510 23.96 -3.61 -23.01
C VAL A 510 25.47 -3.42 -23.17
N GLY A 511 26.25 -4.50 -23.03
CA GLY A 511 27.70 -4.47 -23.18
C GLY A 511 28.43 -4.42 -21.84
N ARG A 512 29.55 -3.70 -21.77
CA ARG A 512 30.39 -3.59 -20.56
C ARG A 512 30.09 -2.27 -19.85
N SER A 513 29.96 -2.32 -18.52
CA SER A 513 29.80 -1.12 -17.69
C SER A 513 31.09 -0.31 -17.61
N GLU A 514 30.97 1.00 -17.44
CA GLU A 514 32.10 1.90 -17.18
C GLU A 514 31.97 2.50 -15.78
N ARG A 515 32.93 2.23 -14.87
CA ARG A 515 32.83 2.62 -13.45
C ARG A 515 31.50 2.20 -12.82
N GLY A 516 31.07 0.97 -13.13
CA GLY A 516 29.79 0.39 -12.72
C GLY A 516 28.55 0.97 -13.40
N ARG A 517 28.68 1.98 -14.27
CA ARG A 517 27.57 2.65 -14.96
C ARG A 517 27.26 1.97 -16.28
N PHE A 518 25.96 1.80 -16.57
CA PHE A 518 25.41 1.29 -17.82
C PHE A 518 23.99 1.82 -18.04
N THR A 519 23.46 1.67 -19.25
CA THR A 519 22.07 2.00 -19.57
C THR A 519 21.23 0.74 -19.61
N VAL A 520 20.11 0.73 -18.90
CA VAL A 520 19.25 -0.46 -18.74
C VAL A 520 17.80 -0.13 -19.10
N THR A 521 17.12 -1.08 -19.74
CA THR A 521 15.67 -1.08 -19.96
C THR A 521 15.03 -2.13 -19.06
N PRO A 522 13.70 -2.10 -18.84
CA PRO A 522 13.05 -3.18 -18.10
C PRO A 522 13.31 -4.56 -18.70
N GLY A 523 13.54 -5.57 -17.86
CA GLY A 523 13.92 -6.93 -18.24
C GLY A 523 14.85 -7.61 -17.23
N VAL A 524 15.31 -8.81 -17.57
CA VAL A 524 16.25 -9.60 -16.74
C VAL A 524 17.61 -9.67 -17.41
N TYR A 525 18.66 -9.50 -16.61
CA TYR A 525 20.05 -9.45 -17.03
C TYR A 525 20.95 -10.27 -16.09
N VAL A 526 22.09 -10.72 -16.61
CA VAL A 526 23.23 -11.23 -15.84
C VAL A 526 24.33 -10.20 -15.86
N LEU A 527 24.83 -9.85 -14.67
CA LEU A 527 26.00 -9.01 -14.44
C LEU A 527 27.16 -9.91 -14.08
N SER A 528 28.30 -9.76 -14.76
CA SER A 528 29.44 -10.66 -14.58
C SER A 528 30.78 -9.94 -14.63
N ALA A 529 31.61 -10.14 -13.60
CA ALA A 529 32.95 -9.58 -13.50
C ALA A 529 33.92 -10.13 -14.56
N SER A 530 33.76 -11.41 -14.94
CA SER A 530 34.71 -12.16 -15.77
C SER A 530 34.31 -12.28 -17.25
N GLY A 531 33.42 -11.40 -17.73
CA GLY A 531 32.97 -11.41 -19.12
C GLY A 531 31.63 -12.13 -19.31
N SER A 532 31.38 -12.59 -20.53
CA SER A 532 30.12 -13.26 -20.89
C SER A 532 29.92 -14.56 -20.11
N VAL A 533 28.70 -14.79 -19.64
CA VAL A 533 28.29 -16.03 -18.96
C VAL A 533 27.51 -16.90 -19.93
N ASP A 534 27.88 -18.18 -20.02
CA ASP A 534 27.06 -19.17 -20.71
C ASP A 534 25.77 -19.42 -19.92
N SER A 535 24.64 -19.18 -20.58
CA SER A 535 23.29 -19.39 -20.04
C SER A 535 23.04 -20.80 -19.52
N THR A 536 23.72 -21.82 -20.06
CA THR A 536 23.57 -23.22 -19.60
C THR A 536 24.17 -23.44 -18.21
N THR A 537 25.04 -22.54 -17.74
CA THR A 537 25.68 -22.58 -16.42
C THR A 537 24.89 -21.84 -15.34
N LEU A 538 23.76 -21.25 -15.71
CA LEU A 538 22.87 -20.53 -14.80
C LEU A 538 21.88 -21.52 -14.18
N PRO A 539 21.50 -21.34 -12.90
CA PRO A 539 20.51 -22.20 -12.28
C PRO A 539 19.15 -22.00 -12.95
N ALA A 540 18.29 -23.02 -12.95
CA ALA A 540 16.94 -22.91 -13.50
C ALA A 540 16.06 -21.91 -12.73
N ARG A 541 16.35 -21.69 -11.45
CA ARG A 541 15.60 -20.81 -10.53
C ARG A 541 16.53 -20.03 -9.62
N ILE A 542 16.04 -18.90 -9.13
CA ILE A 542 16.63 -18.16 -8.01
C ILE A 542 15.54 -17.94 -6.96
N GLY A 543 15.73 -18.50 -5.77
CA GLY A 543 14.63 -18.64 -4.80
C GLY A 543 13.46 -19.43 -5.41
N ASN A 544 12.25 -18.86 -5.32
CA ASN A 544 11.03 -19.47 -5.84
C ASN A 544 10.61 -18.98 -7.24
N VAL A 545 11.47 -18.20 -7.92
CA VAL A 545 11.21 -17.63 -9.26
C VAL A 545 12.11 -18.30 -10.31
N GLY A 546 11.58 -18.52 -11.51
CA GLY A 546 12.37 -18.96 -12.66
C GLY A 546 13.49 -17.97 -12.99
N PHE A 547 14.67 -18.46 -13.39
CA PHE A 547 15.80 -17.56 -13.62
C PHE A 547 15.52 -16.53 -14.72
N THR A 548 14.83 -16.94 -15.77
CA THR A 548 14.40 -16.10 -16.91
C THR A 548 12.96 -15.63 -16.79
N GLU A 549 12.26 -16.00 -15.71
CA GLU A 549 10.86 -15.63 -15.50
C GLU A 549 10.76 -14.11 -15.28
N TYR A 550 9.87 -13.47 -16.04
CA TYR A 550 9.63 -12.05 -16.02
C TYR A 550 8.27 -11.75 -16.66
N HIS A 551 7.39 -11.09 -15.90
CA HIS A 551 6.02 -10.79 -16.31
C HIS A 551 5.82 -9.27 -16.39
N PRO A 552 6.13 -8.64 -17.54
CA PRO A 552 5.95 -7.20 -17.71
C PRO A 552 4.47 -6.84 -17.90
N PRO A 553 4.08 -5.61 -17.54
CA PRO A 553 2.76 -5.07 -17.91
C PRO A 553 2.64 -4.90 -19.43
N PRO A 554 1.42 -4.72 -19.96
CA PRO A 554 1.21 -4.32 -21.35
C PRO A 554 1.95 -3.03 -21.70
N ALA A 555 2.34 -2.89 -22.97
CA ALA A 555 2.98 -1.67 -23.46
C ALA A 555 2.04 -0.46 -23.33
N ASP A 556 2.59 0.65 -22.87
CA ASP A 556 1.85 1.91 -22.75
C ASP A 556 1.59 2.55 -24.13
N THR A 557 0.31 2.81 -24.41
CA THR A 557 -0.17 3.37 -25.68
C THR A 557 -0.89 4.71 -25.51
N LEU A 558 -0.97 5.23 -24.29
CA LEU A 558 -1.71 6.46 -24.02
C LEU A 558 -1.00 7.70 -24.57
N ALA A 559 -1.80 8.69 -24.95
CA ALA A 559 -1.30 10.00 -25.35
C ALA A 559 -0.45 10.66 -24.23
N PRO A 560 0.42 11.63 -24.56
CA PRO A 560 1.12 12.42 -23.56
C PRO A 560 0.14 13.08 -22.58
N SER A 561 0.52 13.15 -21.31
CA SER A 561 -0.24 13.83 -20.25
C SER A 561 0.69 14.67 -19.38
N VAL A 562 0.23 15.85 -18.97
CA VAL A 562 0.98 16.74 -18.07
C VAL A 562 0.16 17.00 -16.82
N GLN A 563 0.75 16.71 -15.66
CA GLN A 563 0.20 17.05 -14.36
C GLN A 563 0.99 18.21 -13.77
N SER A 564 0.32 19.29 -13.40
CA SER A 564 0.97 20.37 -12.67
C SER A 564 1.28 19.96 -11.22
N LEU A 565 2.50 20.24 -10.78
CA LEU A 565 2.96 20.09 -9.39
C LEU A 565 3.24 21.44 -8.73
N THR A 566 2.76 22.52 -9.38
CA THR A 566 2.96 23.91 -8.97
C THR A 566 2.17 24.20 -7.68
N ALA A 567 2.79 24.94 -6.75
CA ALA A 567 2.11 25.35 -5.53
C ALA A 567 0.98 26.35 -5.86
N PRO A 568 -0.11 26.39 -5.08
CA PRO A 568 -1.20 27.31 -5.33
C PRO A 568 -0.83 28.77 -5.07
N GLU A 569 0.19 29.04 -4.24
CA GLU A 569 0.63 30.39 -3.85
C GLU A 569 2.17 30.51 -3.88
N TYR A 570 2.66 31.68 -4.31
CA TYR A 570 4.07 32.09 -4.27
C TYR A 570 4.22 33.52 -3.72
N LEU A 571 5.41 33.87 -3.24
CA LEU A 571 5.69 35.21 -2.70
C LEU A 571 6.12 36.20 -3.79
N ALA A 572 5.57 37.42 -3.76
CA ALA A 572 6.00 38.52 -4.61
C ALA A 572 7.47 38.89 -4.33
N GLY A 573 8.20 39.30 -5.37
CA GLY A 573 9.62 39.69 -5.23
C GLY A 573 10.57 38.52 -4.95
N ARG A 574 10.16 37.28 -5.25
CA ARG A 574 10.99 36.07 -5.22
C ARG A 574 10.88 35.34 -6.55
N ASP A 575 11.93 34.63 -6.93
CA ASP A 575 11.86 33.67 -8.02
C ASP A 575 10.97 32.49 -7.60
N ALA A 576 10.18 31.97 -8.54
CA ALA A 576 9.32 30.82 -8.31
C ALA A 576 9.74 29.63 -9.16
N GLU A 577 9.90 28.46 -8.54
CA GLU A 577 10.06 27.21 -9.25
C GLU A 577 8.69 26.58 -9.51
N LEU A 578 8.34 26.42 -10.78
CA LEU A 578 7.09 25.80 -11.23
C LEU A 578 7.39 24.42 -11.80
N GLY A 579 6.88 23.39 -11.11
CA GLY A 579 7.09 21.99 -11.46
C GLY A 579 5.90 21.35 -12.18
N ALA A 580 6.19 20.39 -13.04
CA ALA A 580 5.20 19.51 -13.65
C ALA A 580 5.75 18.10 -13.84
N ARG A 581 4.82 17.13 -13.89
CA ARG A 581 5.11 15.76 -14.32
C ARG A 581 4.64 15.61 -15.77
N VAL A 582 5.58 15.34 -16.67
CA VAL A 582 5.33 15.11 -18.09
C VAL A 582 5.43 13.62 -18.36
N VAL A 583 4.32 12.99 -18.72
CA VAL A 583 4.20 11.54 -18.89
C VAL A 583 3.89 11.22 -20.34
N GLU A 584 4.85 10.60 -21.01
CA GLU A 584 4.77 10.18 -22.40
C GLU A 584 5.71 9.00 -22.63
N SER A 585 5.42 8.16 -23.62
CA SER A 585 6.27 7.02 -23.99
C SER A 585 7.57 7.49 -24.65
N THR A 586 7.46 8.38 -25.63
CA THR A 586 8.59 9.00 -26.34
C THR A 586 8.81 10.43 -25.84
N PRO A 587 9.97 10.77 -25.25
CA PRO A 587 10.24 12.12 -24.76
C PRO A 587 10.06 13.20 -25.85
N ALA A 588 9.49 14.34 -25.48
CA ALA A 588 9.47 15.56 -26.28
C ALA A 588 10.88 16.18 -26.38
N ASP A 589 11.09 16.99 -27.41
CA ASP A 589 12.36 17.70 -27.63
C ASP A 589 12.57 18.78 -26.55
N SER A 590 11.48 19.42 -26.14
CA SER A 590 11.44 20.37 -25.02
C SER A 590 10.03 20.51 -24.43
N ALA A 591 9.98 21.03 -23.20
CA ALA A 591 8.75 21.49 -22.57
C ALA A 591 8.91 22.97 -22.22
N VAL A 592 7.88 23.78 -22.47
CA VAL A 592 7.90 25.23 -22.21
C VAL A 592 6.70 25.61 -21.35
N LEU A 593 6.97 26.24 -20.20
CA LEU A 593 5.98 26.84 -19.33
C LEU A 593 5.63 28.24 -19.86
N TYR A 594 4.36 28.49 -20.14
CA TYR A 594 3.85 29.81 -20.50
C TYR A 594 2.98 30.34 -19.37
N ILE A 595 3.34 31.49 -18.80
CA ILE A 595 2.63 32.11 -17.67
C ILE A 595 2.24 33.57 -17.97
N ARG A 596 1.09 34.00 -17.45
CA ARG A 596 0.62 35.40 -17.50
C ARG A 596 -0.29 35.75 -16.30
N PRO A 597 -0.49 37.05 -15.98
CA PRO A 597 -1.54 37.49 -15.07
C PRO A 597 -2.94 37.14 -15.60
N THR A 598 -3.88 36.76 -14.72
CA THR A 598 -5.28 36.47 -15.11
C THR A 598 -6.01 37.73 -15.61
N PRO A 599 -6.86 37.65 -16.66
CA PRO A 599 -7.58 38.83 -17.16
C PRO A 599 -8.47 39.49 -16.09
N GLY A 600 -8.22 40.77 -15.82
CA GLY A 600 -8.91 41.58 -14.79
C GLY A 600 -8.12 42.84 -14.38
N GLY A 601 -6.80 42.85 -14.60
CA GLY A 601 -5.93 44.02 -14.60
C GLY A 601 -4.90 43.88 -15.72
N THR A 602 -4.78 44.91 -16.58
CA THR A 602 -3.87 45.00 -17.76
C THR A 602 -3.46 43.66 -18.38
N GLY A 603 -4.27 43.15 -19.33
CA GLY A 603 -4.04 41.87 -20.01
C GLY A 603 -2.59 41.67 -20.43
N GLY A 604 -1.91 40.71 -19.80
CA GLY A 604 -0.53 40.36 -20.10
C GLY A 604 -0.45 39.27 -21.17
N PHE A 605 0.55 39.38 -22.05
CA PHE A 605 0.91 38.28 -22.95
C PHE A 605 1.57 37.14 -22.17
N TYR A 606 1.39 35.91 -22.66
CA TYR A 606 2.12 34.76 -22.15
C TYR A 606 3.63 34.94 -22.31
N ARG A 607 4.37 34.68 -21.24
CA ARG A 607 5.85 34.62 -21.25
C ARG A 607 6.28 33.17 -21.10
N GLY A 608 7.14 32.72 -22.01
CA GLY A 608 7.64 31.35 -22.07
C GLY A 608 8.95 31.15 -21.29
N PHE A 609 9.03 30.06 -20.54
CA PHE A 609 10.22 29.61 -19.80
C PHE A 609 10.47 28.14 -20.13
N VAL A 610 11.66 27.81 -20.62
CA VAL A 610 12.03 26.42 -20.90
C VAL A 610 12.03 25.63 -19.59
N MET A 611 11.33 24.51 -19.58
CA MET A 611 11.37 23.57 -18.47
C MET A 611 12.53 22.60 -18.67
N HIS A 612 13.33 22.44 -17.62
CA HIS A 612 14.41 21.48 -17.59
C HIS A 612 13.97 20.23 -16.85
N ARG A 613 14.42 19.08 -17.34
CA ARG A 613 14.15 17.79 -16.71
C ARG A 613 14.97 17.68 -15.42
N VAL A 614 14.28 17.63 -14.28
CA VAL A 614 14.90 17.52 -12.95
C VAL A 614 15.34 16.08 -12.68
N ARG A 615 14.42 15.13 -12.89
CA ARG A 615 14.64 13.67 -12.75
C ARG A 615 13.45 12.93 -13.34
N GLY A 616 13.63 11.69 -13.80
CA GLY A 616 12.51 10.84 -14.23
C GLY A 616 11.54 11.58 -15.15
N TYR A 617 10.29 11.73 -14.72
CA TYR A 617 9.22 12.44 -15.45
C TYR A 617 8.97 13.86 -14.93
N LEU A 618 9.80 14.37 -14.02
CA LEU A 618 9.66 15.69 -13.40
C LEU A 618 10.45 16.75 -14.17
N TYR A 619 9.75 17.83 -14.49
CA TYR A 619 10.27 19.01 -15.17
C TYR A 619 10.01 20.24 -14.31
N ALA A 620 10.90 21.22 -14.35
CA ALA A 620 10.74 22.48 -13.65
C ALA A 620 11.24 23.66 -14.48
N ALA A 621 10.62 24.82 -14.30
CA ALA A 621 11.10 26.11 -14.80
C ALA A 621 11.13 27.13 -13.68
N THR A 622 12.16 27.98 -13.68
CA THR A 622 12.27 29.12 -12.78
C THR A 622 11.65 30.34 -13.44
N VAL A 623 10.63 30.92 -12.82
CA VAL A 623 10.01 32.18 -13.22
C VAL A 623 10.61 33.30 -12.37
N PRO A 624 11.30 34.29 -12.96
CA PRO A 624 11.96 35.35 -12.20
C PRO A 624 10.96 36.26 -11.45
N ALA A 625 11.39 36.78 -10.30
CA ALA A 625 10.65 37.75 -9.49
C ALA A 625 10.14 38.96 -10.28
N SER A 626 10.89 39.39 -11.31
CA SER A 626 10.53 40.53 -12.17
C SER A 626 9.27 40.30 -13.01
N VAL A 627 8.83 39.05 -13.13
CA VAL A 627 7.64 38.62 -13.87
C VAL A 627 6.44 38.40 -12.94
N LEU A 628 6.70 38.09 -11.67
CA LEU A 628 5.73 37.72 -10.63
C LEU A 628 5.45 38.92 -9.71
N ARG A 629 4.54 39.78 -10.16
CA ARG A 629 3.95 40.84 -9.32
C ARG A 629 2.82 40.25 -8.50
N GLU A 630 2.40 40.94 -7.45
CA GLU A 630 1.23 40.52 -6.67
C GLU A 630 -0.02 40.43 -7.56
N GLY A 631 -0.77 39.33 -7.43
CA GLY A 631 -2.01 39.09 -8.14
C GLY A 631 -2.19 37.64 -8.60
N PRO A 632 -3.36 37.32 -9.19
CA PRO A 632 -3.66 36.01 -9.75
C PRO A 632 -2.96 35.79 -11.10
N TYR A 633 -2.45 34.59 -11.30
CA TYR A 633 -1.80 34.14 -12.52
C TYR A 633 -2.45 32.89 -13.08
N GLU A 634 -2.29 32.72 -14.38
CA GLU A 634 -2.58 31.48 -15.07
C GLU A 634 -1.41 31.03 -15.95
N PHE A 635 -1.29 29.72 -16.13
CA PHE A 635 -0.23 29.14 -16.94
C PHE A 635 -0.67 27.87 -17.67
N VAL A 636 0.09 27.55 -18.71
CA VAL A 636 -0.03 26.35 -19.53
C VAL A 636 1.37 25.79 -19.81
N ILE A 637 1.44 24.52 -20.20
CA ILE A 637 2.70 23.87 -20.55
C ILE A 637 2.59 23.29 -21.96
N THR A 638 3.51 23.67 -22.83
CA THR A 638 3.59 23.17 -24.21
C THR A 638 4.72 22.17 -24.33
N LEU A 639 4.41 20.96 -24.83
CA LEU A 639 5.40 19.99 -25.29
C LEU A 639 5.68 20.25 -26.77
N CYS A 640 6.96 20.34 -27.13
CA CYS A 640 7.42 20.62 -28.49
C CYS A 640 8.09 19.38 -29.10
N ARG A 641 7.72 19.03 -30.34
CA ARG A 641 8.35 17.96 -31.11
C ARG A 641 8.50 18.37 -32.57
N GLY A 642 9.69 18.77 -32.98
CA GLY A 642 9.90 19.48 -34.24
C GLY A 642 8.93 20.67 -34.36
N ASP A 643 8.12 20.68 -35.42
CA ASP A 643 7.10 21.72 -35.66
C ASP A 643 5.74 21.43 -35.00
N SER A 644 5.62 20.32 -34.27
CA SER A 644 4.38 19.95 -33.56
C SER A 644 4.40 20.47 -32.12
N PHE A 645 3.27 21.03 -31.69
CA PHE A 645 3.06 21.54 -30.34
C PHE A 645 1.85 20.86 -29.70
N LEU A 646 1.94 20.54 -28.41
CA LEU A 646 0.81 20.06 -27.61
C LEU A 646 0.76 20.80 -26.27
N THR A 647 -0.24 21.64 -26.09
CA THR A 647 -0.39 22.54 -24.94
C THR A 647 -1.43 22.05 -23.94
N PHE A 648 -1.01 21.86 -22.69
CA PHE A 648 -1.79 21.37 -21.56
C PHE A 648 -2.23 22.51 -20.63
N PRO A 649 -3.38 22.39 -19.94
CA PRO A 649 -4.17 21.17 -19.73
C PRO A 649 -5.16 20.81 -20.85
N ALA A 650 -5.41 21.71 -21.81
CA ALA A 650 -6.44 21.52 -22.84
C ALA A 650 -6.06 20.54 -23.98
N SER A 651 -4.83 20.02 -23.99
CA SER A 651 -4.27 19.19 -25.06
C SER A 651 -4.44 19.81 -26.47
N SER A 652 -4.20 21.13 -26.57
CA SER A 652 -4.35 21.88 -27.83
C SER A 652 -3.12 21.75 -28.72
N HIS A 653 -3.32 21.56 -30.02
CA HIS A 653 -2.24 21.45 -31.02
C HIS A 653 -1.65 22.81 -31.47
N SER A 654 -1.56 23.79 -30.58
CA SER A 654 -1.03 25.13 -30.83
C SER A 654 -0.34 25.66 -29.57
N LYS A 655 0.54 26.65 -29.68
CA LYS A 655 1.23 27.27 -28.52
C LYS A 655 0.68 28.67 -28.23
N PRO A 656 0.82 29.17 -26.98
CA PRO A 656 0.24 30.47 -26.58
C PRO A 656 0.73 31.70 -27.33
N THR A 657 1.83 31.60 -28.06
CA THR A 657 2.37 32.68 -28.90
C THR A 657 1.79 32.69 -30.32
N ASP A 658 1.02 31.67 -30.70
CA ASP A 658 0.39 31.61 -32.02
C ASP A 658 -0.83 32.54 -32.07
N TRP A 659 -1.00 33.24 -33.19
CA TRP A 659 -2.08 34.22 -33.36
C TRP A 659 -3.49 33.60 -33.21
N ASN A 660 -3.63 32.31 -33.53
CA ASN A 660 -4.87 31.53 -33.48
C ASN A 660 -4.97 30.66 -32.21
N TYR A 661 -4.13 30.89 -31.20
CA TYR A 661 -4.22 30.17 -29.94
C TYR A 661 -5.54 30.50 -29.21
N HIS A 662 -6.39 29.49 -29.06
CA HIS A 662 -7.71 29.59 -28.45
C HIS A 662 -7.92 28.56 -27.32
N GLY A 663 -6.83 28.07 -26.71
CA GLY A 663 -6.87 27.04 -25.69
C GLY A 663 -7.84 27.38 -24.54
N GLN A 664 -8.76 26.47 -24.23
CA GLN A 664 -9.88 26.67 -23.29
C GLN A 664 -9.57 26.22 -21.85
N GLY A 665 -8.29 26.15 -21.46
CA GLY A 665 -7.91 25.70 -20.12
C GLY A 665 -6.53 26.17 -19.70
N SER A 666 -6.39 26.50 -18.42
CA SER A 666 -5.15 26.92 -17.76
C SER A 666 -5.12 26.42 -16.32
N TRP A 667 -3.92 26.20 -15.79
CA TRP A 667 -3.74 26.09 -14.34
C TRP A 667 -3.61 27.48 -13.74
N LYS A 668 -3.89 27.61 -12.43
CA LYS A 668 -3.90 28.89 -11.72
C LYS A 668 -2.96 28.84 -10.52
N LEU A 669 -2.41 30.00 -10.20
CA LEU A 669 -1.65 30.24 -8.96
C LEU A 669 -1.83 31.70 -8.55
N ASP A 670 -1.61 32.00 -7.28
CA ASP A 670 -1.60 33.36 -6.76
C ASP A 670 -0.17 33.77 -6.38
N VAL A 671 0.18 35.03 -6.67
CA VAL A 671 1.39 35.66 -6.14
C VAL A 671 0.95 36.66 -5.08
N VAL A 672 1.41 36.47 -3.84
CA VAL A 672 0.95 37.22 -2.67
C VAL A 672 2.10 38.01 -2.03
N SER A 673 1.78 39.14 -1.39
CA SER A 673 2.76 39.87 -0.59
C SER A 673 3.23 39.02 0.61
N PRO A 674 4.47 39.25 1.11
CA PRO A 674 4.97 38.59 2.32
C PRO A 674 4.10 38.81 3.57
N GLU A 675 3.33 39.90 3.60
CA GLU A 675 2.43 40.31 4.69
C GLU A 675 1.06 39.61 4.62
N THR A 676 0.71 38.98 3.50
CA THR A 676 -0.58 38.27 3.34
C THR A 676 -0.66 37.06 4.27
N PRO A 677 -1.68 36.93 5.15
CA PRO A 677 -1.81 35.77 6.03
C PRO A 677 -1.93 34.44 5.27
N LEU A 678 -1.31 33.37 5.78
CA LEU A 678 -1.45 32.04 5.20
C LEU A 678 -2.81 31.42 5.55
N ARG A 679 -3.61 31.09 4.54
CA ARG A 679 -4.90 30.40 4.75
C ARG A 679 -4.67 28.92 5.03
N LEU A 680 -4.96 28.49 6.27
CA LEU A 680 -4.79 27.10 6.70
C LEU A 680 -5.94 26.18 6.27
N PHE A 681 -7.17 26.70 6.19
CA PHE A 681 -8.36 25.94 5.81
C PHE A 681 -9.33 26.79 4.97
N THR A 682 -9.74 26.24 3.83
CA THR A 682 -10.72 26.81 2.91
C THR A 682 -11.90 25.84 2.80
N PRO A 683 -13.04 26.08 3.48
CA PRO A 683 -14.14 25.11 3.55
C PRO A 683 -14.56 24.53 2.20
N GLY A 684 -14.78 25.38 1.18
CA GLY A 684 -15.24 24.94 -0.14
C GLY A 684 -14.24 24.10 -0.93
N VAL A 685 -12.97 24.08 -0.54
CA VAL A 685 -11.89 23.33 -1.20
C VAL A 685 -11.46 22.12 -0.36
N ASP A 686 -11.36 22.31 0.95
CA ASP A 686 -10.64 21.40 1.83
C ASP A 686 -11.54 20.41 2.57
N ALA A 687 -12.85 20.69 2.70
CA ALA A 687 -13.73 19.85 3.52
C ALA A 687 -13.80 18.39 3.05
N ALA A 688 -13.69 18.15 1.73
CA ALA A 688 -13.66 16.80 1.17
C ALA A 688 -12.38 16.01 1.50
N ARG A 689 -11.30 16.71 1.90
CA ARG A 689 -9.97 16.17 2.23
C ARG A 689 -9.73 15.97 3.73
N LEU A 690 -10.76 16.20 4.56
CA LEU A 690 -10.65 15.97 5.99
C LEU A 690 -10.66 14.46 6.28
N ALA A 691 -9.67 14.01 7.05
CA ALA A 691 -9.65 12.69 7.66
C ALA A 691 -10.27 12.76 9.07
N PHE A 692 -11.13 11.81 9.42
CA PHE A 692 -11.84 11.80 10.71
C PHE A 692 -11.41 10.63 11.59
N THR A 693 -11.27 10.90 12.89
CA THR A 693 -10.94 9.86 13.87
C THR A 693 -12.20 9.32 14.57
N ARG A 694 -12.14 8.06 15.03
CA ARG A 694 -13.14 7.33 15.84
C ARG A 694 -14.38 6.77 15.13
N ILE A 695 -14.73 7.27 13.95
CA ILE A 695 -15.93 6.80 13.22
C ILE A 695 -15.54 6.13 11.89
N GLY A 696 -14.27 6.28 11.48
CA GLY A 696 -13.76 5.84 10.19
C GLY A 696 -14.35 6.64 9.04
N ASP A 697 -13.66 6.67 7.90
CA ASP A 697 -14.11 7.43 6.73
C ASP A 697 -15.42 6.91 6.12
N ALA A 698 -15.74 5.62 6.32
CA ALA A 698 -17.01 5.02 5.88
C ALA A 698 -18.24 5.64 6.58
N GLY A 699 -18.10 6.13 7.81
CA GLY A 699 -19.18 6.76 8.57
C GLY A 699 -19.34 8.27 8.34
N ARG A 700 -18.50 8.90 7.50
CA ARG A 700 -18.47 10.38 7.37
C ARG A 700 -19.69 11.00 6.67
N ARG A 701 -20.46 10.22 5.90
CA ARG A 701 -21.61 10.73 5.14
C ARG A 701 -22.68 11.25 6.08
N GLY A 702 -22.94 12.56 6.03
CA GLY A 702 -23.93 13.25 6.88
C GLY A 702 -23.36 13.86 8.16
N LEU A 703 -22.09 13.62 8.50
CA LEU A 703 -21.46 14.16 9.73
C LEU A 703 -21.00 15.62 9.61
N PHE A 704 -20.79 16.09 8.39
CA PHE A 704 -20.50 17.49 8.09
C PHE A 704 -21.19 17.92 6.81
N ARG A 705 -21.31 19.23 6.60
CA ARG A 705 -21.78 19.80 5.35
C ARG A 705 -21.11 21.14 5.07
N LEU A 706 -21.14 21.53 3.80
CA LEU A 706 -20.83 22.90 3.40
C LEU A 706 -22.12 23.72 3.42
N GLY A 707 -22.03 24.89 4.05
CA GLY A 707 -23.06 25.93 3.97
C GLY A 707 -22.49 27.21 3.36
N LEU A 708 -23.29 28.25 3.30
CA LEU A 708 -22.82 29.61 3.01
C LEU A 708 -22.89 30.46 4.27
N SER A 709 -21.87 31.27 4.49
CA SER A 709 -21.90 32.30 5.52
C SER A 709 -22.96 33.33 5.16
N GLY A 710 -23.95 33.53 6.04
CA GLY A 710 -24.89 34.64 5.93
C GLY A 710 -24.24 36.03 6.04
N VAL A 711 -22.96 36.12 6.42
CA VAL A 711 -22.22 37.39 6.55
C VAL A 711 -21.31 37.65 5.36
N THR A 712 -20.63 36.63 4.83
CA THR A 712 -19.62 36.81 3.77
C THR A 712 -20.03 36.23 2.42
N GLY A 713 -21.12 35.45 2.36
CA GLY A 713 -21.51 34.69 1.17
C GLY A 713 -20.53 33.57 0.80
N ARG A 714 -19.44 33.38 1.56
CA ARG A 714 -18.41 32.36 1.29
C ARG A 714 -18.80 31.01 1.88
N PRO A 715 -18.28 29.90 1.33
CA PRO A 715 -18.46 28.56 1.92
C PRO A 715 -18.00 28.50 3.38
N VAL A 716 -18.80 27.83 4.22
CA VAL A 716 -18.49 27.55 5.63
C VAL A 716 -18.59 26.05 5.89
N PHE A 717 -17.72 25.55 6.77
CA PHE A 717 -17.72 24.16 7.19
C PHE A 717 -18.60 23.99 8.43
N HIS A 718 -19.66 23.20 8.30
CA HIS A 718 -20.60 22.91 9.39
C HIS A 718 -20.32 21.51 9.93
N LEU A 719 -19.84 21.46 11.19
CA LEU A 719 -19.49 20.24 11.90
C LEU A 719 -20.37 20.11 13.17
N ALA A 720 -21.00 18.96 13.34
CA ALA A 720 -21.81 18.63 14.52
C ALA A 720 -21.40 17.25 15.06
N LEU A 721 -21.67 16.99 16.34
CA LEU A 721 -21.46 15.66 16.90
C LEU A 721 -22.45 14.67 16.25
N PRO A 722 -22.00 13.47 15.85
CA PRO A 722 -22.89 12.42 15.38
C PRO A 722 -23.87 12.03 16.47
N VAL A 723 -25.09 11.67 16.08
CA VAL A 723 -26.06 11.01 16.95
C VAL A 723 -26.53 9.76 16.23
N ASP A 724 -26.39 8.60 16.86
CA ASP A 724 -26.89 7.35 16.28
C ASP A 724 -28.39 7.16 16.52
N SER A 725 -28.96 6.07 16.00
CA SER A 725 -30.39 5.76 16.15
C SER A 725 -30.83 5.50 17.60
N SER A 726 -29.90 5.25 18.51
CA SER A 726 -30.17 5.10 19.95
C SER A 726 -30.12 6.43 20.71
N GLY A 727 -29.72 7.51 20.05
CA GLY A 727 -29.48 8.81 20.67
C GLY A 727 -28.10 8.97 21.29
N TRP A 728 -27.21 7.98 21.12
CA TRP A 728 -25.84 8.08 21.61
C TRP A 728 -25.02 9.02 20.73
N SER A 729 -24.11 9.77 21.36
CA SER A 729 -23.21 10.72 20.70
C SER A 729 -21.84 10.68 21.38
N PRO A 730 -20.72 10.75 20.63
CA PRO A 730 -19.39 10.81 21.24
C PRO A 730 -19.16 12.14 21.96
N ALA A 731 -18.35 12.12 23.02
CA ALA A 731 -18.02 13.32 23.79
C ALA A 731 -17.21 14.37 22.98
N ASP A 732 -16.41 13.93 22.01
CA ASP A 732 -15.66 14.74 21.07
C ASP A 732 -15.56 14.06 19.71
N TYR A 733 -15.42 14.87 18.66
CA TYR A 733 -15.21 14.43 17.28
C TYR A 733 -14.11 15.27 16.64
N THR A 734 -13.15 14.63 15.97
CA THR A 734 -11.95 15.31 15.44
C THR A 734 -11.78 15.04 13.95
N ALA A 735 -11.52 16.12 13.21
CA ALA A 735 -11.14 16.11 11.81
C ALA A 735 -9.73 16.69 11.68
N SER A 736 -8.94 16.20 10.72
CA SER A 736 -7.60 16.71 10.44
C SER A 736 -7.39 16.97 8.96
N LEU A 737 -6.56 17.97 8.66
CA LEU A 737 -6.11 18.29 7.32
C LEU A 737 -4.57 18.41 7.30
N PRO A 738 -3.88 17.67 6.44
CA PRO A 738 -2.47 17.89 6.17
C PRO A 738 -2.26 19.25 5.49
N ILE A 739 -1.46 20.12 6.11
CA ILE A 739 -1.17 21.48 5.60
C ILE A 739 0.33 21.74 5.37
N GLY A 740 1.17 20.71 5.48
CA GLY A 740 2.62 20.86 5.43
C GLY A 740 3.14 21.47 4.12
N SER A 741 2.47 21.22 2.99
CA SER A 741 2.79 21.85 1.70
C SER A 741 2.57 23.37 1.71
N ARG A 742 1.45 23.84 2.28
CA ARG A 742 1.13 25.26 2.47
C ARG A 742 2.18 25.94 3.36
N ILE A 743 2.53 25.28 4.46
CA ILE A 743 3.56 25.75 5.39
C ILE A 743 4.93 25.86 4.71
N ARG A 744 5.34 24.85 3.92
CA ARG A 744 6.60 24.90 3.18
C ARG A 744 6.64 26.02 2.14
N ALA A 745 5.54 26.23 1.40
CA ALA A 745 5.45 27.30 0.40
C ALA A 745 5.58 28.71 1.00
N ARG A 746 5.24 28.88 2.28
CA ARG A 746 5.28 30.16 3.00
C ARG A 746 6.29 30.20 4.15
N ARG A 747 7.26 29.27 4.18
CA ARG A 747 8.19 29.08 5.32
C ARG A 747 8.94 30.36 5.70
N GLU A 748 9.35 31.17 4.72
CA GLU A 748 10.07 32.43 4.95
C GLU A 748 9.23 33.43 5.78
N THR A 749 7.94 33.54 5.48
CA THR A 749 7.03 34.51 6.13
C THR A 749 6.42 33.98 7.42
N LEU A 750 6.33 32.65 7.57
CA LEU A 750 5.73 32.02 8.75
C LEU A 750 6.58 32.17 10.02
N ALA A 751 7.88 32.43 9.92
CA ALA A 751 8.72 32.71 11.09
C ALA A 751 8.26 33.95 11.89
N ARG A 752 7.44 34.82 11.27
CA ARG A 752 6.87 36.02 11.87
C ARG A 752 5.43 35.84 12.34
N ALA A 753 4.80 34.69 12.05
CA ALA A 753 3.45 34.42 12.53
C ALA A 753 3.50 34.20 14.05
N ASP A 754 2.62 34.87 14.77
CA ASP A 754 2.51 34.84 16.24
C ASP A 754 1.13 34.37 16.72
N GLU A 755 0.12 34.32 15.84
CA GLU A 755 -1.23 33.89 16.16
C GLU A 755 -1.91 33.04 15.07
N ILE A 756 -2.95 32.30 15.48
CA ILE A 756 -3.93 31.67 14.60
C ILE A 756 -5.26 32.40 14.73
N ASP A 757 -5.77 32.86 13.59
CA ASP A 757 -7.12 33.40 13.48
C ASP A 757 -8.13 32.33 13.10
N VAL A 758 -9.19 32.19 13.90
CA VAL A 758 -10.33 31.32 13.62
C VAL A 758 -11.61 32.13 13.64
N ARG A 759 -12.40 32.03 12.56
CA ARG A 759 -13.76 32.59 12.51
C ARG A 759 -14.78 31.46 12.58
N LEU A 760 -15.63 31.48 13.61
CA LEU A 760 -16.62 30.42 13.86
C LEU A 760 -17.91 30.94 14.49
N ARG A 761 -18.90 30.05 14.56
CA ARG A 761 -20.19 30.25 15.26
C ARG A 761 -20.58 28.93 15.92
N GLY A 762 -20.95 28.96 17.19
CA GLY A 762 -21.50 27.83 17.92
C GLY A 762 -22.94 27.49 17.48
N LEU A 763 -23.27 26.21 17.51
CA LEU A 763 -24.61 25.67 17.26
C LEU A 763 -25.48 25.66 18.53
N GLY A 764 -24.89 25.86 19.71
CA GLY A 764 -25.58 25.90 21.01
C GLY A 764 -24.67 26.42 22.13
N PRO A 765 -25.20 26.56 23.36
CA PRO A 765 -24.42 27.00 24.51
C PRO A 765 -23.36 25.96 24.92
N ARG A 766 -22.26 26.41 25.51
CA ARG A 766 -21.15 25.62 26.09
C ARG A 766 -20.41 24.72 25.09
N GLN A 767 -20.29 25.16 23.84
CA GLN A 767 -19.48 24.48 22.84
C GLN A 767 -18.03 24.95 22.86
N ILE A 768 -17.10 24.02 22.67
CA ILE A 768 -15.66 24.27 22.64
C ILE A 768 -15.09 23.72 21.34
N LEU A 769 -14.40 24.57 20.57
CA LEU A 769 -13.57 24.14 19.45
C LEU A 769 -12.11 24.11 19.90
N TYR A 770 -11.44 22.98 19.69
CA TYR A 770 -9.99 22.85 19.79
C TYR A 770 -9.39 22.83 18.40
N VAL A 771 -8.53 23.80 18.09
CA VAL A 771 -7.69 23.78 16.89
C VAL A 771 -6.27 23.46 17.34
N THR A 772 -5.62 22.48 16.71
CA THR A 772 -4.25 22.09 17.05
C THR A 772 -3.41 22.05 15.78
N LEU A 773 -2.33 22.83 15.76
CA LEU A 773 -1.25 22.63 14.80
C LEU A 773 -0.26 21.62 15.38
N SER A 774 0.08 20.61 14.61
CA SER A 774 0.93 19.53 15.10
C SER A 774 1.85 19.07 13.98
N THR A 775 3.11 18.80 14.33
CA THR A 775 4.09 18.16 13.45
C THR A 775 3.84 16.64 13.30
N GLY A 776 2.85 16.09 14.00
CA GLY A 776 2.32 14.73 13.90
C GLY A 776 1.48 14.40 15.14
N TRP A 777 0.38 13.63 14.97
CA TRP A 777 -0.70 13.36 15.97
C TRP A 777 -0.26 12.96 17.40
N ASP A 778 0.31 13.90 18.17
CA ASP A 778 0.67 13.73 19.57
C ASP A 778 -0.34 14.43 20.47
N ARG A 779 -1.01 13.66 21.33
CA ARG A 779 -1.81 14.21 22.45
C ARG A 779 -1.01 14.25 23.77
N ARG A 780 0.21 13.70 23.82
CA ARG A 780 0.98 13.50 25.07
C ARG A 780 2.32 14.26 25.13
N GLN A 781 2.89 14.72 24.02
CA GLN A 781 4.03 15.64 24.04
C GLN A 781 3.64 16.99 23.42
N GLY A 782 3.61 18.01 24.27
CA GLY A 782 3.23 19.38 23.95
C GLY A 782 4.24 20.06 23.02
N GLY A 783 3.99 19.94 21.72
CA GLY A 783 4.57 20.79 20.69
C GLY A 783 3.49 21.32 19.75
N GLY A 784 2.28 21.54 20.26
CA GLY A 784 1.14 22.00 19.48
C GLY A 784 0.57 23.30 20.01
N GLU A 785 0.34 24.25 19.11
CA GLU A 785 -0.36 25.48 19.42
C GLU A 785 -1.85 25.19 19.38
N ALA A 786 -2.55 25.54 20.46
CA ALA A 786 -3.96 25.23 20.65
C ALA A 786 -4.79 26.51 20.78
N ALA A 787 -5.75 26.71 19.88
CA ALA A 787 -6.75 27.76 20.02
C ALA A 787 -8.03 27.18 20.61
N THR A 788 -8.60 27.85 21.62
CA THR A 788 -9.87 27.46 22.25
C THR A 788 -10.87 28.61 22.16
N ALA A 789 -12.03 28.38 21.56
CA ALA A 789 -13.13 29.34 21.52
C ALA A 789 -14.34 28.82 22.30
N ARG A 790 -15.04 29.70 23.03
CA ARG A 790 -16.18 29.36 23.91
C ARG A 790 -17.37 30.28 23.67
N ASP A 791 -18.58 29.74 23.80
CA ASP A 791 -19.86 30.47 23.88
C ASP A 791 -20.10 31.55 22.79
N LEU A 792 -19.98 31.14 21.53
CA LEU A 792 -20.19 32.02 20.37
C LEU A 792 -21.58 31.78 19.76
N THR A 793 -22.62 32.44 20.27
CA THR A 793 -23.98 32.37 19.69
C THR A 793 -24.09 33.11 18.34
N GLY A 794 -23.13 34.00 18.03
CA GLY A 794 -22.95 34.68 16.75
C GLY A 794 -21.65 34.31 16.03
N TRP A 795 -21.45 34.85 14.81
CA TRP A 795 -20.16 34.75 14.13
C TRP A 795 -19.12 35.61 14.85
N SER A 796 -18.02 35.00 15.28
CA SER A 796 -16.94 35.72 15.96
C SER A 796 -15.58 35.28 15.42
N ALA A 797 -14.64 36.23 15.39
CA ALA A 797 -13.23 35.95 15.17
C ALA A 797 -12.55 35.80 16.53
N CYS A 798 -11.72 34.77 16.67
CA CYS A 798 -10.87 34.55 17.82
C CYS A 798 -9.44 34.42 17.30
N SER A 799 -8.55 35.24 17.83
CA SER A 799 -7.12 35.14 17.60
C SER A 799 -6.51 34.46 18.82
N SER A 800 -5.70 33.45 18.60
CA SER A 800 -5.00 32.75 19.66
C SER A 800 -3.51 32.84 19.40
N PRO A 801 -2.71 33.40 20.32
CA PRO A 801 -1.26 33.38 20.17
C PRO A 801 -0.79 31.92 20.17
N PHE A 802 0.29 31.68 19.45
CA PHE A 802 1.05 30.45 19.54
C PHE A 802 1.58 30.28 20.97
N GLY A 803 1.22 29.19 21.64
CA GLY A 803 1.60 28.95 23.05
C GLY A 803 3.12 28.93 23.24
N GLU A 804 3.60 29.30 24.45
CA GLU A 804 5.02 29.21 24.80
C GLU A 804 5.59 27.84 24.43
N ARG A 805 6.70 27.84 23.68
CA ARG A 805 7.47 26.64 23.34
C ARG A 805 7.80 25.89 24.64
N THR A 806 7.14 24.77 24.91
CA THR A 806 7.70 23.78 25.83
C THR A 806 8.91 23.16 25.15
N ALA A 807 10.05 23.81 25.34
CA ALA A 807 11.35 23.26 25.03
C ALA A 807 11.62 22.08 25.98
N SER A 808 11.41 20.86 25.51
CA SER A 808 12.12 19.69 26.04
C SER A 808 12.99 19.13 24.93
N ARG A 809 14.29 19.10 25.20
CA ARG A 809 15.40 18.69 24.33
C ARG A 809 15.25 17.29 23.74
#